data_AF-A0A7C4D358-F1
#
_entry.id   AF-A0A7C4D358-F1
#
_cell.length_a   1.000
_cell.length_b   1.000
_cell.length_c   1.000
_cell.angle_alpha   90.00
_cell.angle_beta   90.00
_cell.angle_gamma   90.00
#
_symmetry.space_group_name_H-M   'P 1'
#
loop_
_entity.id
_entity.type
_entity.pdbx_description
1 polymer ?
#
loop_
_entity_poly.entity_id
_entity_poly.type
_entity_poly.pdbx_seq_one_letter_code
_entity_poly.pdbx_strand_id
1 'polypeptide(L)'
;MLGENRYNVEFSKKYTIEKDNEFSIVYEGNITGGEGEVRFAVYKDVVVGEVDVNGTIYSFGAAQTLESAVFMLDLYNEHLEEEALEMGIIKPPPLIDVYVPPGNIPAVIDFDPNVLNFKSNSKWITAYIELLADHSVYDINISTVRLNGIIQAESNPKYGFVKDVYSRISDHDQDGILDCMVKFNSTCVKEMLSWVNEGEIVKLEVTGSLINGEQFYGTGWIKVIGVGKNKNQEYTSMKMDTLSQDYSCDAKIAVFNGGPSSWQWKSWFAGMPHNDYAGVISLWTTTVLQFEALTEADIASGMLETGGYDALVLIDNSPNPTTSTGLLASRKIKEFWEKGGGIVALDSSISFLIYWGLLPPGPEQTDVTTVYGLDKIWVYNCYERIKIRTAHPITQGYMINTVYSITQLNTFTQETGLYSEHSPDDAVYIISKLPPGATVLASNARGISYGYGMDRPDEATVVSYEPASGGRIVFITCDNVRDQTLLEMYRNAVRWVALPKERIVSVYAAADKEYMNYYDDWWNPWDQDEWKIIIILAVELGDDAFEREFRINFLIKEIGTWDSTDDENDYVKLWWEAWREIDKGMNDIKIAFTGQSMYQYGGIIPMPVAGAAMYDTVIVTPQFLFFEDNLHQHEYSHLFGAPDHNPGILDWCVMSYTWGFFTNNWCSECRSIIASNKWISFR
;
A
#
# COMPACT_ATOMS: atom_id res chain seq x y z
N MET A 1 -16.65 -44.73 16.01
CA MET A 1 -16.51 -44.90 17.48
C MET A 1 -15.08 -45.34 17.79
N LEU A 2 -14.18 -44.37 17.88
CA LEU A 2 -12.81 -44.36 18.44
C LEU A 2 -12.42 -42.86 18.32
N GLY A 3 -11.99 -42.06 19.28
CA GLY A 3 -11.87 -42.08 20.73
C GLY A 3 -11.30 -40.69 21.06
N GLU A 4 -11.99 -39.89 21.88
CA GLU A 4 -11.53 -38.55 22.27
C GLU A 4 -10.29 -38.68 23.18
N ASN A 5 -9.09 -38.40 22.66
CA ASN A 5 -7.92 -38.14 23.51
C ASN A 5 -7.95 -36.67 23.94
N ARG A 6 -8.71 -36.35 24.98
CA ARG A 6 -8.60 -35.07 25.68
C ARG A 6 -7.51 -35.18 26.74
N TYR A 7 -6.44 -34.41 26.59
CA TYR A 7 -5.46 -34.22 27.66
C TYR A 7 -6.09 -33.46 28.84
N ASN A 8 -5.80 -33.90 30.07
CA ASN A 8 -6.15 -33.13 31.28
C ASN A 8 -4.90 -32.43 31.80
N VAL A 9 -5.01 -31.13 32.08
CA VAL A 9 -3.93 -30.32 32.67
C VAL A 9 -4.26 -30.07 34.14
N GLU A 10 -3.40 -30.56 35.05
CA GLU A 10 -3.49 -30.27 36.49
C GLU A 10 -2.32 -29.39 36.95
N PHE A 11 -2.62 -28.25 37.57
CA PHE A 11 -1.61 -27.37 38.18
C PHE A 11 -1.41 -27.77 39.64
N SER A 12 -0.21 -28.19 40.02
CA SER A 12 0.00 -28.82 41.33
C SER A 12 1.03 -28.11 42.23
N LYS A 13 1.88 -27.21 41.70
CA LYS A 13 2.94 -26.61 42.52
C LYS A 13 3.26 -25.16 42.18
N LYS A 14 3.55 -24.38 43.23
CA LYS A 14 3.87 -22.95 43.19
C LYS A 14 5.29 -22.75 43.71
N TYR A 15 6.14 -22.09 42.93
CA TYR A 15 7.43 -21.60 43.41
C TYR A 15 7.54 -20.09 43.21
N THR A 16 8.37 -19.46 44.04
CA THR A 16 8.66 -18.03 43.96
C THR A 16 10.15 -17.88 43.72
N ILE A 17 10.51 -17.25 42.60
CA ILE A 17 11.90 -16.94 42.28
C ILE A 17 12.11 -15.46 42.58
N GLU A 18 13.15 -15.16 43.38
CA GLU A 18 13.56 -13.80 43.70
C GLU A 18 14.91 -13.55 43.04
N LYS A 19 14.95 -12.58 42.13
CA LYS A 19 16.18 -12.03 41.57
C LYS A 19 16.02 -10.52 41.51
N ASP A 20 16.98 -9.78 42.06
CA ASP A 20 17.02 -8.32 42.04
C ASP A 20 15.79 -7.61 42.66
N ASN A 21 15.28 -8.12 43.80
CA ASN A 21 14.10 -7.59 44.53
C ASN A 21 12.75 -7.64 43.78
N GLU A 22 12.65 -8.40 42.68
CA GLU A 22 11.37 -8.70 42.04
C GLU A 22 10.94 -10.16 42.32
N PHE A 23 9.66 -10.34 42.62
CA PHE A 23 9.05 -11.64 42.92
C PHE A 23 8.33 -12.16 41.69
N SER A 24 8.73 -13.32 41.19
CA SER A 24 8.03 -14.04 40.12
C SER A 24 7.34 -15.29 40.68
N ILE A 25 6.05 -15.47 40.36
CA ILE A 25 5.28 -16.68 40.70
C ILE A 25 5.30 -17.61 39.50
N VAL A 26 5.81 -18.83 39.69
CA VAL A 26 5.85 -19.88 38.66
C VAL A 26 4.92 -21.01 39.09
N TYR A 27 4.05 -21.44 38.17
CA TYR A 27 3.18 -22.60 38.32
C TYR A 27 3.78 -23.80 37.58
N GLU A 28 3.78 -24.97 38.22
CA GLU A 28 4.13 -26.27 37.60
C GLU A 28 2.82 -26.96 37.20
N GLY A 29 2.62 -27.17 35.89
CA GLY A 29 1.49 -27.89 35.32
C GLY A 29 1.92 -29.26 34.81
N ASN A 30 1.11 -30.29 35.09
CA ASN A 30 1.31 -31.65 34.60
C ASN A 30 0.24 -31.96 33.53
N ILE A 31 0.69 -32.47 32.39
CA ILE A 31 -0.19 -33.01 31.33
C ILE A 31 -0.12 -34.53 31.40
N THR A 32 -1.25 -35.22 31.61
CA THR A 32 -1.30 -36.69 31.60
C THR A 32 -2.10 -37.20 30.42
N GLY A 33 -1.47 -38.01 29.56
CA GLY A 33 -2.12 -38.60 28.38
C GLY A 33 -1.26 -39.48 27.46
N GLY A 34 0.07 -39.53 27.64
CA GLY A 34 1.01 -40.40 26.90
C GLY A 34 2.23 -40.76 27.78
N GLU A 35 3.16 -41.59 27.29
CA GLU A 35 4.36 -42.01 28.05
C GLU A 35 5.33 -40.84 28.30
N GLY A 36 5.05 -39.98 29.29
CA GLY A 36 5.95 -38.92 29.74
C GLY A 36 5.27 -37.88 30.65
N GLU A 37 6.00 -37.35 31.63
CA GLU A 37 5.59 -36.19 32.46
C GLU A 37 6.36 -34.96 31.95
N VAL A 38 5.64 -33.95 31.43
CA VAL A 38 6.23 -32.69 30.93
C VAL A 38 5.86 -31.54 31.88
N ARG A 39 6.83 -30.68 32.21
CA ARG A 39 6.70 -29.58 33.19
C ARG A 39 7.00 -28.25 32.53
N PHE A 40 6.13 -27.27 32.77
CA PHE A 40 6.25 -25.93 32.18
C PHE A 40 6.27 -24.84 33.24
N ALA A 41 6.92 -23.72 32.94
CA ALA A 41 6.84 -22.48 33.70
C ALA A 41 5.82 -21.52 33.06
N VAL A 42 4.95 -20.92 33.87
CA VAL A 42 3.95 -19.94 33.40
C VAL A 42 4.12 -18.60 34.14
N TYR A 43 4.15 -17.49 33.40
CA TYR A 43 4.19 -16.12 33.92
C TYR A 43 3.05 -15.29 33.35
N LYS A 44 2.15 -14.79 34.21
CA LYS A 44 0.98 -13.98 33.81
C LYS A 44 0.23 -14.59 32.61
N ASP A 45 -0.06 -15.89 32.71
CA ASP A 45 -0.79 -16.67 31.71
C ASP A 45 -0.01 -16.95 30.40
N VAL A 46 1.30 -16.67 30.36
CA VAL A 46 2.20 -16.97 29.24
C VAL A 46 3.14 -18.12 29.62
N VAL A 47 3.27 -19.14 28.76
CA VAL A 47 4.24 -20.23 28.96
C VAL A 47 5.64 -19.72 28.62
N VAL A 48 6.56 -19.78 29.58
CA VAL A 48 7.90 -19.19 29.47
C VAL A 48 8.99 -20.22 29.17
N GLY A 49 8.67 -21.52 29.29
CA GLY A 49 9.58 -22.60 28.90
C GLY A 49 9.36 -23.93 29.62
N GLU A 50 10.04 -24.97 29.12
CA GLU A 50 10.11 -26.29 29.77
C GLU A 50 11.10 -26.27 30.94
N VAL A 51 10.74 -26.95 32.03
CA VAL A 51 11.51 -26.97 33.28
C VAL A 51 11.94 -28.39 33.60
N ASP A 52 13.24 -28.59 33.86
CA ASP A 52 13.71 -29.89 34.34
C ASP A 52 13.24 -30.20 35.77
N VAL A 53 13.48 -31.43 36.21
CA VAL A 53 13.17 -31.90 37.57
C VAL A 53 13.85 -31.08 38.69
N ASN A 54 14.83 -30.23 38.36
CA ASN A 54 15.56 -29.39 39.29
C ASN A 54 15.11 -27.91 39.26
N GLY A 55 14.15 -27.53 38.40
CA GLY A 55 13.68 -26.15 38.28
C GLY A 55 14.47 -25.29 37.27
N THR A 56 15.31 -25.90 36.42
CA THR A 56 16.11 -25.21 35.41
C THR A 56 15.34 -25.15 34.09
N ILE A 57 15.24 -23.95 33.50
CA ILE A 57 14.49 -23.69 32.27
C ILE A 57 15.40 -23.95 31.06
N TYR A 58 14.96 -24.79 30.10
CA TYR A 58 15.82 -25.23 28.98
C TYR A 58 15.35 -24.87 27.56
N SER A 59 14.18 -24.25 27.36
CA SER A 59 13.78 -23.74 26.04
C SER A 59 12.79 -22.57 26.15
N PHE A 60 12.91 -21.56 25.29
CA PHE A 60 12.00 -20.41 25.19
C PHE A 60 11.18 -20.50 23.90
N GLY A 61 10.19 -21.39 23.88
CA GLY A 61 9.05 -21.28 22.98
C GLY A 61 7.94 -20.56 23.74
N ALA A 62 7.86 -19.23 23.63
CA ALA A 62 6.79 -18.48 24.27
C ALA A 62 5.54 -18.51 23.37
N ALA A 63 4.59 -19.38 23.69
CA ALA A 63 3.25 -19.34 23.12
C ALA A 63 2.45 -18.23 23.82
N GLN A 64 1.84 -17.32 23.06
CA GLN A 64 1.16 -16.14 23.61
C GLN A 64 -0.15 -16.49 24.37
N THR A 65 -0.69 -17.70 24.17
CA THR A 65 -1.85 -18.25 24.91
C THR A 65 -1.71 -19.76 25.15
N LEU A 66 -2.53 -20.31 26.06
CA LEU A 66 -2.61 -21.75 26.33
C LEU A 66 -3.00 -22.56 25.08
N GLU A 67 -3.84 -22.00 24.20
CA GLU A 67 -4.25 -22.63 22.94
C GLU A 67 -3.09 -22.72 21.94
N SER A 68 -2.26 -21.68 21.83
CA SER A 68 -1.05 -21.72 21.01
C SER A 68 -0.02 -22.71 21.56
N ALA A 69 0.05 -22.93 22.87
CA ALA A 69 0.93 -23.93 23.47
C ALA A 69 0.46 -25.37 23.18
N VAL A 70 -0.86 -25.60 23.20
CA VAL A 70 -1.47 -26.89 22.82
C VAL A 70 -1.26 -27.16 21.33
N PHE A 71 -1.45 -26.16 20.47
CA PHE A 71 -1.17 -26.24 19.03
C PHE A 71 0.31 -26.58 18.74
N MET A 72 1.25 -25.94 19.44
CA MET A 72 2.69 -26.24 19.31
C MET A 72 3.07 -27.64 19.80
N LEU A 73 2.37 -28.18 20.82
CA LEU A 73 2.53 -29.54 21.31
C LEU A 73 1.91 -30.58 20.36
N ASP A 74 0.79 -30.26 19.72
CA ASP A 74 0.16 -31.11 18.71
C ASP A 74 1.05 -31.20 17.45
N LEU A 75 1.66 -30.10 17.00
CA LEU A 75 2.60 -30.07 15.88
C LEU A 75 3.92 -30.84 16.17
N TYR A 76 4.42 -30.76 17.41
CA TYR A 76 5.62 -31.50 17.83
C TYR A 76 5.34 -33.03 17.92
N ASN A 77 4.12 -33.43 18.28
CA ASN A 77 3.71 -34.83 18.28
C ASN A 77 3.41 -35.34 16.86
N GLU A 78 2.92 -34.51 15.94
CA GLU A 78 2.81 -34.86 14.51
C GLU A 78 4.17 -35.18 13.88
N HIS A 79 5.25 -34.53 14.34
CA HIS A 79 6.62 -34.85 13.92
C HIS A 79 7.12 -36.23 14.42
N LEU A 80 6.51 -36.78 15.48
CA LEU A 80 6.74 -38.17 15.91
C LEU A 80 5.80 -39.17 15.19
N GLU A 81 4.65 -38.70 14.71
CA GLU A 81 3.77 -39.46 13.81
C GLU A 81 4.28 -39.47 12.36
N GLU A 82 5.25 -38.62 11.99
CA GLU A 82 5.93 -38.68 10.69
C GLU A 82 6.74 -39.98 10.48
N GLU A 83 7.16 -40.66 11.55
CA GLU A 83 7.68 -42.05 11.43
C GLU A 83 6.56 -43.06 11.06
N ALA A 84 5.29 -42.72 11.27
CA ALA A 84 4.14 -43.49 10.77
C ALA A 84 3.71 -43.05 9.34
N LEU A 85 4.10 -41.86 8.88
CA LEU A 85 3.89 -41.39 7.49
C LEU A 85 4.67 -42.21 6.44
N GLU A 86 5.75 -42.91 6.84
CA GLU A 86 6.44 -43.89 5.96
C GLU A 86 5.51 -45.03 5.48
N MET A 87 4.30 -45.18 6.03
CA MET A 87 3.32 -46.21 5.64
C MET A 87 2.19 -45.76 4.69
N GLY A 88 2.13 -44.49 4.28
CA GLY A 88 1.43 -44.03 3.06
C GLY A 88 -0.10 -44.19 3.01
N ILE A 89 -0.87 -43.70 4.00
CA ILE A 89 -2.35 -43.80 3.99
C ILE A 89 -3.09 -42.45 4.01
N ILE A 90 -2.49 -41.30 4.34
CA ILE A 90 -3.23 -40.02 4.42
C ILE A 90 -2.40 -38.87 3.81
N LYS A 91 -3.03 -38.03 2.98
CA LYS A 91 -2.49 -36.71 2.57
C LYS A 91 -2.95 -35.67 3.61
N PRO A 92 -2.05 -34.89 4.23
CA PRO A 92 -2.48 -33.75 5.03
C PRO A 92 -3.09 -32.67 4.12
N PRO A 93 -4.12 -31.93 4.58
CA PRO A 93 -4.64 -30.78 3.84
C PRO A 93 -3.60 -29.66 3.82
N PRO A 94 -3.51 -28.87 2.75
CA PRO A 94 -2.61 -27.72 2.70
C PRO A 94 -3.11 -26.64 3.68
N LEU A 95 -2.37 -26.43 4.78
CA LEU A 95 -2.56 -25.27 5.64
C LEU A 95 -2.03 -24.03 4.90
N ILE A 96 -2.95 -23.24 4.33
CA ILE A 96 -2.68 -21.90 3.81
C ILE A 96 -2.92 -20.92 4.95
N ASP A 97 -1.89 -20.19 5.35
CA ASP A 97 -1.98 -19.14 6.36
C ASP A 97 -2.81 -17.96 5.79
N VAL A 98 -4.03 -17.79 6.30
CA VAL A 98 -4.93 -16.70 5.89
C VAL A 98 -4.64 -15.51 6.81
N TYR A 99 -4.04 -14.44 6.27
CA TYR A 99 -4.04 -13.14 6.95
C TYR A 99 -5.50 -12.70 7.20
N VAL A 100 -5.85 -12.39 8.45
CA VAL A 100 -7.23 -12.02 8.82
C VAL A 100 -7.17 -10.70 9.60
N PRO A 101 -7.82 -9.63 9.12
CA PRO A 101 -7.91 -8.39 9.87
C PRO A 101 -8.46 -8.62 11.29
N PRO A 102 -7.92 -7.96 12.33
CA PRO A 102 -8.38 -8.14 13.71
C PRO A 102 -9.88 -7.89 13.85
N GLY A 103 -10.62 -8.88 14.36
CA GLY A 103 -12.07 -8.83 14.52
C GLY A 103 -12.87 -9.47 13.38
N ASN A 104 -12.21 -10.02 12.36
CA ASN A 104 -12.84 -10.80 11.30
C ASN A 104 -12.72 -12.30 11.55
N ILE A 105 -13.74 -13.04 11.13
CA ILE A 105 -13.75 -14.51 11.07
C ILE A 105 -12.89 -14.94 9.87
N PRO A 106 -11.90 -15.82 10.04
CA PRO A 106 -11.13 -16.37 8.94
C PRO A 106 -11.98 -17.21 7.98
N ALA A 107 -11.74 -17.02 6.69
CA ALA A 107 -12.38 -17.80 5.64
C ALA A 107 -11.36 -18.35 4.63
N VAL A 108 -11.52 -19.61 4.24
CA VAL A 108 -10.81 -20.20 3.09
C VAL A 108 -11.63 -19.94 1.84
N ILE A 109 -10.97 -19.45 0.79
CA ILE A 109 -11.61 -19.03 -0.46
C ILE A 109 -11.03 -19.82 -1.64
N ASP A 110 -11.88 -20.62 -2.29
CA ASP A 110 -11.54 -21.27 -3.55
C ASP A 110 -12.33 -20.66 -4.72
N PHE A 111 -11.64 -20.34 -5.82
CA PHE A 111 -12.24 -19.80 -7.04
C PHE A 111 -12.37 -20.88 -8.11
N ASP A 112 -13.59 -21.08 -8.62
CA ASP A 112 -13.85 -22.00 -9.73
C ASP A 112 -14.53 -21.28 -10.92
N PRO A 113 -13.87 -21.18 -12.09
CA PRO A 113 -12.51 -21.67 -12.36
C PRO A 113 -11.43 -20.78 -11.71
N ASN A 114 -10.32 -21.40 -11.31
CA ASN A 114 -9.09 -20.72 -10.85
C ASN A 114 -8.31 -20.03 -12.00
N VAL A 115 -8.87 -20.02 -13.21
CA VAL A 115 -8.35 -19.35 -14.39
C VAL A 115 -9.41 -18.41 -14.96
N LEU A 116 -9.15 -17.10 -14.93
CA LEU A 116 -9.96 -16.09 -15.58
C LEU A 116 -9.54 -15.88 -17.03
N ASN A 117 -10.33 -16.43 -17.96
CA ASN A 117 -10.14 -16.18 -19.38
C ASN A 117 -10.91 -14.95 -19.85
N PHE A 118 -10.21 -13.88 -20.23
CA PHE A 118 -10.79 -12.63 -20.73
C PHE A 118 -11.64 -12.82 -22.00
N LYS A 119 -11.33 -13.81 -22.83
CA LYS A 119 -12.09 -14.15 -24.06
C LYS A 119 -13.35 -14.98 -23.78
N SER A 120 -13.49 -15.53 -22.57
CA SER A 120 -14.65 -16.36 -22.22
C SER A 120 -15.93 -15.52 -22.08
N ASN A 121 -17.05 -16.00 -22.61
CA ASN A 121 -18.37 -15.40 -22.38
C ASN A 121 -19.06 -15.98 -21.13
N SER A 122 -18.33 -16.64 -20.22
CA SER A 122 -18.88 -17.06 -18.93
C SER A 122 -19.47 -15.86 -18.23
N LYS A 123 -20.63 -16.04 -17.59
CA LYS A 123 -21.34 -14.99 -16.87
C LYS A 123 -20.83 -14.79 -15.44
N TRP A 124 -20.23 -15.83 -14.87
CA TRP A 124 -19.92 -15.89 -13.45
C TRP A 124 -18.47 -16.32 -13.23
N ILE A 125 -17.90 -15.80 -12.15
CA ILE A 125 -16.81 -16.41 -11.40
C ILE A 125 -17.44 -16.92 -10.11
N THR A 126 -17.21 -18.19 -9.80
CA THR A 126 -17.74 -18.82 -8.58
C THR A 126 -16.65 -18.77 -7.51
N ALA A 127 -17.01 -18.46 -6.29
CA ALA A 127 -16.14 -18.64 -5.13
C ALA A 127 -16.85 -19.53 -4.10
N TYR A 128 -16.10 -20.43 -3.49
CA TYR A 128 -16.53 -21.25 -2.36
C TYR A 128 -15.89 -20.65 -1.10
N ILE A 129 -16.73 -20.37 -0.11
CA ILE A 129 -16.35 -19.72 1.14
C ILE A 129 -16.56 -20.73 2.24
N GLU A 130 -15.47 -21.19 2.83
CA GLU A 130 -15.46 -21.97 4.04
C GLU A 130 -15.09 -21.06 5.21
N LEU A 131 -15.75 -21.21 6.36
CA LEU A 131 -15.40 -20.49 7.58
C LEU A 131 -14.67 -21.44 8.53
N LEU A 132 -13.52 -21.01 9.05
CA LEU A 132 -12.80 -21.81 10.05
C LEU A 132 -13.48 -21.69 11.43
N ALA A 133 -13.27 -22.69 12.27
CA ALA A 133 -13.82 -22.80 13.63
C ALA A 133 -15.36 -22.92 13.68
N ASP A 134 -15.97 -22.60 14.84
CA ASP A 134 -17.36 -22.83 15.27
C ASP A 134 -18.46 -22.03 14.51
N HIS A 135 -18.12 -21.45 13.35
CA HIS A 135 -19.02 -20.60 12.57
C HIS A 135 -19.68 -21.38 11.43
N SER A 136 -20.96 -21.08 11.18
CA SER A 136 -21.73 -21.78 10.15
C SER A 136 -21.80 -20.98 8.86
N VAL A 137 -21.44 -21.60 7.73
CA VAL A 137 -21.66 -20.99 6.40
C VAL A 137 -23.13 -20.74 6.07
N TYR A 138 -24.06 -21.36 6.79
CA TYR A 138 -25.50 -21.06 6.71
C TYR A 138 -25.83 -19.63 7.15
N ASP A 139 -24.99 -19.05 8.00
CA ASP A 139 -25.19 -17.71 8.55
C ASP A 139 -24.59 -16.61 7.68
N ILE A 140 -23.92 -16.93 6.57
CA ILE A 140 -23.38 -15.93 5.64
C ILE A 140 -24.51 -15.13 4.99
N ASN A 141 -24.48 -13.81 5.19
CA ASN A 141 -25.37 -12.88 4.51
C ASN A 141 -24.81 -12.52 3.13
N ILE A 142 -25.21 -13.25 2.09
CA ILE A 142 -24.74 -13.07 0.70
C ILE A 142 -24.81 -11.61 0.23
N SER A 143 -25.84 -10.86 0.67
CA SER A 143 -26.01 -9.46 0.23
C SER A 143 -24.87 -8.54 0.68
N THR A 144 -24.09 -8.97 1.68
CA THR A 144 -22.91 -8.27 2.19
C THR A 144 -21.60 -8.77 1.58
N VAL A 145 -21.60 -9.91 0.89
CA VAL A 145 -20.37 -10.51 0.35
C VAL A 145 -19.83 -9.68 -0.82
N ARG A 146 -18.54 -9.35 -0.78
CA ARG A 146 -17.83 -8.52 -1.76
C ARG A 146 -16.51 -9.17 -2.17
N LEU A 147 -16.16 -9.05 -3.45
CA LEU A 147 -14.83 -9.37 -3.98
C LEU A 147 -14.00 -8.07 -4.09
N ASN A 148 -12.81 -8.05 -3.49
CA ASN A 148 -11.94 -6.88 -3.29
C ASN A 148 -12.70 -5.67 -2.74
N GLY A 149 -13.72 -5.88 -1.91
CA GLY A 149 -14.62 -4.83 -1.41
C GLY A 149 -15.53 -4.17 -2.47
N ILE A 150 -15.38 -4.48 -3.76
CA ILE A 150 -16.01 -3.75 -4.86
C ILE A 150 -17.18 -4.53 -5.47
N ILE A 151 -16.97 -5.79 -5.83
CA ILE A 151 -17.95 -6.54 -6.63
C ILE A 151 -18.83 -7.33 -5.69
N GLN A 152 -20.10 -6.93 -5.58
CA GLN A 152 -21.09 -7.65 -4.80
C GLN A 152 -21.40 -9.03 -5.38
N ALA A 153 -21.46 -10.03 -4.50
CA ALA A 153 -21.98 -11.35 -4.84
C ALA A 153 -23.45 -11.27 -5.28
N GLU A 154 -23.83 -12.06 -6.28
CA GLU A 154 -25.20 -12.09 -6.78
C GLU A 154 -26.17 -12.53 -5.67
N SER A 155 -27.08 -11.63 -5.32
CA SER A 155 -28.04 -11.79 -4.22
C SER A 155 -29.49 -11.71 -4.69
N ASN A 156 -29.74 -11.70 -6.00
CA ASN A 156 -31.09 -11.67 -6.57
C ASN A 156 -31.79 -13.03 -6.44
N PRO A 157 -32.93 -13.14 -5.72
CA PRO A 157 -33.66 -14.39 -5.53
C PRO A 157 -34.22 -15.03 -6.81
N LYS A 158 -34.09 -14.37 -7.97
CA LYS A 158 -34.42 -14.98 -9.27
C LYS A 158 -33.49 -16.15 -9.64
N TYR A 159 -32.30 -16.22 -9.04
CA TYR A 159 -31.36 -17.31 -9.27
C TYR A 159 -31.55 -18.42 -8.23
N GLY A 160 -31.56 -19.68 -8.69
CA GLY A 160 -31.81 -20.85 -7.84
C GLY A 160 -30.84 -20.94 -6.65
N PHE A 161 -29.54 -20.73 -6.91
CA PHE A 161 -28.47 -20.74 -5.90
C PHE A 161 -28.62 -19.66 -4.80
N VAL A 162 -29.34 -18.57 -5.10
CA VAL A 162 -29.66 -17.53 -4.11
C VAL A 162 -30.93 -17.89 -3.35
N LYS A 163 -31.95 -18.35 -4.08
CA LYS A 163 -33.31 -18.62 -3.55
C LYS A 163 -33.32 -19.73 -2.52
N ASP A 164 -32.54 -20.79 -2.75
CA ASP A 164 -32.48 -21.95 -1.87
C ASP A 164 -31.10 -22.04 -1.22
N VAL A 165 -31.06 -21.87 0.10
CA VAL A 165 -29.82 -21.93 0.89
C VAL A 165 -29.11 -23.27 0.77
N TYR A 166 -29.85 -24.36 0.61
CA TYR A 166 -29.27 -25.70 0.45
C TYR A 166 -28.64 -25.91 -0.92
N SER A 167 -29.02 -25.12 -1.92
CA SER A 167 -28.47 -25.24 -3.28
C SER A 167 -27.11 -24.55 -3.48
N ARG A 168 -26.63 -23.84 -2.44
CA ARG A 168 -25.33 -23.16 -2.42
C ARG A 168 -24.43 -23.62 -1.28
N ILE A 169 -24.86 -24.57 -0.47
CA ILE A 169 -24.05 -25.11 0.62
C ILE A 169 -23.72 -26.55 0.30
N SER A 170 -22.43 -26.85 0.22
CA SER A 170 -21.87 -28.16 -0.06
C SER A 170 -20.43 -28.19 0.41
N ASP A 171 -19.96 -29.35 0.84
CA ASP A 171 -18.54 -29.66 1.04
C ASP A 171 -17.89 -29.80 -0.34
N HIS A 172 -17.25 -28.72 -0.82
CA HIS A 172 -16.74 -28.59 -2.18
C HIS A 172 -15.46 -29.40 -2.39
N ASP A 173 -14.56 -29.38 -1.42
CA ASP A 173 -13.23 -29.99 -1.48
C ASP A 173 -13.13 -31.35 -0.77
N GLN A 174 -14.21 -31.81 -0.14
CA GLN A 174 -14.37 -33.13 0.51
C GLN A 174 -13.53 -33.29 1.78
N ASP A 175 -13.29 -32.19 2.49
CA ASP A 175 -12.58 -32.20 3.77
C ASP A 175 -13.53 -32.43 4.98
N GLY A 176 -14.84 -32.38 4.75
CA GLY A 176 -15.89 -32.57 5.75
C GLY A 176 -16.44 -31.28 6.38
N ILE A 177 -15.92 -30.12 5.97
CA ILE A 177 -16.42 -28.78 6.30
C ILE A 177 -17.31 -28.32 5.13
N LEU A 178 -18.28 -27.45 5.42
CA LEU A 178 -19.24 -26.99 4.41
C LEU A 178 -18.82 -25.64 3.85
N ASP A 179 -18.83 -25.49 2.53
CA ASP A 179 -18.64 -24.22 1.84
C ASP A 179 -19.97 -23.53 1.51
N CYS A 180 -19.95 -22.20 1.46
CA CYS A 180 -20.97 -21.40 0.79
C CYS A 180 -20.49 -20.95 -0.60
N MET A 181 -21.14 -21.46 -1.64
CA MET A 181 -20.97 -21.02 -3.01
C MET A 181 -21.59 -19.62 -3.23
N VAL A 182 -20.76 -18.66 -3.64
CA VAL A 182 -21.18 -17.35 -4.13
C VAL A 182 -20.75 -17.14 -5.59
N LYS A 183 -21.42 -16.23 -6.30
CA LYS A 183 -21.10 -15.93 -7.71
C LYS A 183 -20.97 -14.43 -7.95
N PHE A 184 -19.89 -14.05 -8.63
CA PHE A 184 -19.57 -12.68 -9.02
C PHE A 184 -19.71 -12.51 -10.53
N ASN A 185 -20.20 -11.34 -10.97
CA ASN A 185 -20.34 -11.05 -12.38
C ASN A 185 -18.96 -11.00 -13.06
N SER A 186 -18.71 -11.92 -13.98
CA SER A 186 -17.40 -12.07 -14.62
C SER A 186 -16.99 -10.85 -15.46
N THR A 187 -17.95 -10.09 -16.02
CA THR A 187 -17.66 -8.85 -16.75
C THR A 187 -17.08 -7.82 -15.80
N CYS A 188 -17.70 -7.63 -14.62
CA CYS A 188 -17.18 -6.72 -13.61
C CYS A 188 -15.80 -7.15 -13.10
N VAL A 189 -15.57 -8.46 -12.91
CA VAL A 189 -14.26 -8.95 -12.46
C VAL A 189 -13.18 -8.75 -13.54
N LYS A 190 -13.51 -8.97 -14.81
CA LYS A 190 -12.58 -8.68 -15.93
C LYS A 190 -12.28 -7.21 -16.09
N GLU A 191 -13.27 -6.35 -15.89
CA GLU A 191 -13.07 -4.89 -15.87
C GLU A 191 -12.15 -4.50 -14.70
N MET A 192 -12.37 -5.06 -13.51
CA MET A 192 -11.52 -4.86 -12.33
C MET A 192 -10.08 -5.32 -12.55
N LEU A 193 -9.88 -6.43 -13.27
CA LEU A 193 -8.57 -7.00 -13.58
C LEU A 193 -8.02 -6.58 -14.95
N SER A 194 -8.58 -5.54 -15.57
CA SER A 194 -8.18 -5.12 -16.94
C SER A 194 -6.76 -4.58 -17.04
N TRP A 195 -6.12 -4.29 -15.91
CA TRP A 195 -4.72 -3.85 -15.79
C TRP A 195 -3.72 -5.00 -15.68
N VAL A 196 -4.19 -6.24 -15.47
CA VAL A 196 -3.37 -7.44 -15.23
C VAL A 196 -2.89 -8.03 -16.56
N ASN A 197 -1.61 -8.39 -16.64
CA ASN A 197 -1.03 -8.98 -17.86
C ASN A 197 -1.45 -10.44 -18.06
N GLU A 198 -1.40 -10.91 -19.32
CA GLU A 198 -1.64 -12.33 -19.62
C GLU A 198 -0.60 -13.22 -18.94
N GLY A 199 -1.06 -14.18 -18.16
CA GLY A 199 -0.23 -15.14 -17.42
C GLY A 199 -0.07 -14.82 -15.93
N GLU A 200 -0.39 -13.60 -15.50
CA GLU A 200 -0.28 -13.18 -14.09
C GLU A 200 -1.27 -13.93 -13.19
N ILE A 201 -0.84 -14.20 -11.96
CA ILE A 201 -1.65 -14.77 -10.88
C ILE A 201 -1.96 -13.62 -9.92
N VAL A 202 -3.24 -13.45 -9.60
CA VAL A 202 -3.74 -12.30 -8.83
C VAL A 202 -4.43 -12.78 -7.57
N LYS A 203 -4.06 -12.20 -6.44
CA LYS A 203 -4.76 -12.38 -5.16
C LYS A 203 -6.06 -11.59 -5.18
N LEU A 204 -7.15 -12.25 -4.81
CA LEU A 204 -8.47 -11.66 -4.66
C LEU A 204 -8.96 -11.86 -3.23
N GLU A 205 -9.46 -10.80 -2.63
CA GLU A 205 -10.04 -10.78 -1.30
C GLU A 205 -11.55 -11.01 -1.39
N VAL A 206 -12.10 -11.80 -0.47
CA VAL A 206 -13.53 -11.96 -0.28
C VAL A 206 -13.87 -11.58 1.15
N THR A 207 -14.74 -10.59 1.28
CA THR A 207 -15.23 -10.11 2.57
C THR A 207 -16.74 -10.24 2.64
N GLY A 208 -17.28 -10.28 3.85
CA GLY A 208 -18.73 -10.27 4.06
C GLY A 208 -19.07 -10.25 5.55
N SER A 209 -20.34 -10.43 5.85
CA SER A 209 -20.83 -10.54 7.21
C SER A 209 -21.79 -11.70 7.38
N LEU A 210 -21.82 -12.26 8.57
CA LEU A 210 -22.85 -13.17 9.02
C LEU A 210 -24.15 -12.40 9.32
N ILE A 211 -25.28 -13.12 9.45
CA ILE A 211 -26.59 -12.53 9.76
C ILE A 211 -26.57 -11.78 11.11
N ASN A 212 -25.72 -12.20 12.05
CA ASN A 212 -25.55 -11.56 13.36
C ASN A 212 -24.70 -10.27 13.32
N GLY A 213 -24.08 -9.95 12.17
CA GLY A 213 -23.26 -8.76 11.97
C GLY A 213 -21.75 -8.97 12.11
N GLU A 214 -21.28 -10.14 12.52
CA GLU A 214 -19.85 -10.47 12.54
C GLU A 214 -19.29 -10.51 11.12
N GLN A 215 -18.07 -10.01 10.93
CA GLN A 215 -17.45 -9.92 9.61
C GLN A 215 -16.54 -11.11 9.37
N PHE A 216 -16.40 -11.54 8.12
CA PHE A 216 -15.40 -12.54 7.73
C PHE A 216 -14.48 -12.00 6.64
N TYR A 217 -13.29 -12.58 6.54
CA TYR A 217 -12.27 -12.23 5.56
C TYR A 217 -11.55 -13.49 5.08
N GLY A 218 -11.34 -13.59 3.77
CA GLY A 218 -10.50 -14.62 3.18
C GLY A 218 -9.92 -14.15 1.85
N THR A 219 -8.90 -14.85 1.35
CA THR A 219 -8.28 -14.55 0.06
C THR A 219 -8.11 -15.81 -0.78
N GLY A 220 -8.18 -15.68 -2.11
CA GLY A 220 -7.90 -16.75 -3.05
C GLY A 220 -7.21 -16.23 -4.30
N TRP A 221 -6.68 -17.12 -5.12
CA TRP A 221 -5.83 -16.76 -6.27
C TRP A 221 -6.51 -17.10 -7.59
N ILE A 222 -6.35 -16.24 -8.60
CA ILE A 222 -6.83 -16.49 -9.96
C ILE A 222 -5.75 -16.20 -10.99
N LYS A 223 -5.59 -17.09 -11.97
CA LYS A 223 -4.68 -16.88 -13.10
C LYS A 223 -5.39 -16.19 -14.26
N VAL A 224 -4.83 -15.11 -14.79
CA VAL A 224 -5.41 -14.35 -15.91
C VAL A 224 -4.87 -14.86 -17.25
N ILE A 225 -5.76 -15.16 -18.20
CA ILE A 225 -5.38 -15.55 -19.58
C ILE A 225 -6.25 -14.85 -20.63
N GLY A 226 -5.77 -14.83 -21.88
CA GLY A 226 -6.57 -14.38 -23.02
C GLY A 226 -6.74 -12.87 -23.11
N VAL A 227 -5.89 -12.08 -22.46
CA VAL A 227 -5.79 -10.64 -22.68
C VAL A 227 -5.32 -10.44 -24.13
N GLY A 228 -6.03 -9.67 -24.95
CA GLY A 228 -5.73 -9.57 -26.38
C GLY A 228 -4.32 -9.03 -26.63
N LYS A 229 -3.50 -9.69 -27.48
CA LYS A 229 -2.21 -9.16 -27.96
C LYS A 229 -2.45 -7.94 -28.85
N ASN A 230 -2.49 -6.76 -28.26
CA ASN A 230 -2.11 -5.44 -28.79
C ASN A 230 -2.77 -4.35 -27.93
N LYS A 231 -1.94 -3.63 -27.16
CA LYS A 231 -1.82 -2.15 -27.18
C LYS A 231 -0.96 -1.67 -26.00
N ASN A 232 0.31 -1.38 -26.30
CA ASN A 232 0.96 -0.26 -25.65
C ASN A 232 0.10 0.99 -25.93
N GLN A 233 -0.16 1.78 -24.88
CA GLN A 233 -0.96 3.02 -24.86
C GLN A 233 -2.48 2.86 -25.03
N GLU A 234 -3.20 3.09 -23.92
CA GLU A 234 -4.46 3.88 -23.77
C GLU A 234 -5.21 3.40 -22.51
N TYR A 235 -4.71 3.75 -21.32
CA TYR A 235 -5.52 3.69 -20.10
C TYR A 235 -6.56 4.80 -20.15
N THR A 236 -7.79 4.46 -20.54
CA THR A 236 -8.92 5.38 -20.40
C THR A 236 -10.20 4.67 -19.99
N SER A 237 -10.75 5.19 -18.90
CA SER A 237 -12.18 5.36 -18.62
C SER A 237 -12.97 4.20 -18.00
N MET A 238 -13.47 4.50 -16.79
CA MET A 238 -14.61 3.93 -16.04
C MET A 238 -14.32 2.65 -15.23
N LYS A 239 -14.56 2.58 -13.92
CA LYS A 239 -15.28 3.50 -13.02
C LYS A 239 -14.96 3.21 -11.55
N MET A 240 -14.45 4.23 -10.87
CA MET A 240 -14.47 4.42 -9.41
C MET A 240 -15.88 4.79 -8.89
N ASP A 241 -16.94 4.14 -9.39
CA ASP A 241 -18.30 4.38 -8.87
C ASP A 241 -18.49 3.81 -7.44
N THR A 242 -17.49 3.10 -6.88
CA THR A 242 -17.50 2.57 -5.50
C THR A 242 -16.54 3.27 -4.52
N LEU A 243 -15.69 4.20 -4.97
CA LEU A 243 -14.79 4.95 -4.06
C LEU A 243 -15.47 6.09 -3.29
N SER A 244 -16.80 6.20 -3.40
CA SER A 244 -17.58 7.26 -2.74
C SER A 244 -18.42 6.80 -1.55
N GLN A 245 -18.39 5.51 -1.15
CA GLN A 245 -19.25 5.04 -0.06
C GLN A 245 -18.61 4.30 1.12
N ASP A 246 -17.33 3.90 1.08
CA ASP A 246 -16.70 3.20 2.23
C ASP A 246 -15.31 3.73 2.68
N TYR A 247 -14.90 4.93 2.25
CA TYR A 247 -13.72 5.59 2.86
C TYR A 247 -14.19 6.62 3.87
N SER A 248 -14.34 6.21 5.12
CA SER A 248 -14.25 7.17 6.23
C SER A 248 -12.79 7.60 6.34
N CYS A 249 -12.39 8.70 5.72
CA CYS A 249 -11.11 9.32 6.02
C CYS A 249 -11.34 10.77 6.41
N ASP A 250 -11.09 11.06 7.69
CA ASP A 250 -10.90 12.40 8.25
C ASP A 250 -9.66 13.05 7.61
N ALA A 251 -9.67 13.31 6.30
CA ALA A 251 -8.52 13.89 5.63
C ALA A 251 -8.46 15.39 5.93
N LYS A 252 -7.28 15.86 6.32
CA LYS A 252 -7.05 17.25 6.73
C LYS A 252 -6.39 18.02 5.60
N ILE A 253 -7.06 19.07 5.15
CA ILE A 253 -6.69 19.85 3.97
C ILE A 253 -6.22 21.24 4.40
N ALA A 254 -4.97 21.54 4.08
CA ALA A 254 -4.43 22.88 4.24
C ALA A 254 -4.83 23.73 3.01
N VAL A 255 -5.22 24.98 3.24
CA VAL A 255 -5.42 25.98 2.19
C VAL A 255 -4.44 27.11 2.45
N PHE A 256 -3.55 27.39 1.50
CA PHE A 256 -2.49 28.35 1.72
C PHE A 256 -3.01 29.80 1.68
N ASN A 257 -3.17 30.39 2.86
CA ASN A 257 -3.42 31.81 3.03
C ASN A 257 -2.11 32.61 2.93
N GLY A 258 -1.55 32.66 1.72
CA GLY A 258 -0.41 33.51 1.37
C GLY A 258 -0.69 34.99 1.64
N GLY A 259 0.28 35.69 2.23
CA GLY A 259 0.19 37.13 2.51
C GLY A 259 0.80 38.01 1.40
N PRO A 260 0.75 39.35 1.52
CA PRO A 260 1.33 40.29 0.56
C PRO A 260 2.77 40.02 0.11
N SER A 261 3.57 39.35 0.97
CA SER A 261 4.94 38.94 0.72
C SER A 261 5.07 37.77 -0.24
N SER A 262 4.14 36.80 -0.22
CA SER A 262 4.12 35.67 -1.16
C SER A 262 3.73 36.06 -2.59
N TRP A 263 3.37 37.33 -2.81
CA TRP A 263 3.00 37.91 -4.10
C TRP A 263 4.12 38.76 -4.74
N GLN A 264 5.26 38.92 -4.07
CA GLN A 264 6.25 39.95 -4.45
C GLN A 264 7.18 39.53 -5.58
N TRP A 265 7.08 38.30 -6.09
CA TRP A 265 7.92 37.83 -7.18
C TRP A 265 7.28 38.01 -8.56
N LYS A 266 7.01 39.29 -8.88
CA LYS A 266 6.38 39.78 -10.13
C LYS A 266 7.11 39.40 -11.44
N SER A 267 8.27 38.75 -11.35
CA SER A 267 9.02 38.31 -12.52
C SER A 267 8.49 36.99 -13.10
N TRP A 268 7.74 36.19 -12.34
CA TRP A 268 7.22 34.88 -12.79
C TRP A 268 5.74 34.84 -13.13
N PHE A 269 4.95 35.83 -12.72
CA PHE A 269 3.51 35.83 -12.95
C PHE A 269 3.04 37.26 -13.21
N ALA A 270 1.93 37.42 -13.94
CA ALA A 270 1.35 38.70 -14.30
C ALA A 270 -0.02 38.87 -13.64
N GLY A 271 -0.44 40.11 -13.37
CA GLY A 271 -1.74 40.40 -12.76
C GLY A 271 -1.71 40.58 -11.24
N MET A 272 -2.90 40.64 -10.64
CA MET A 272 -3.09 40.70 -9.18
C MET A 272 -3.55 39.32 -8.69
N PRO A 273 -2.85 38.71 -7.72
CA PRO A 273 -3.26 37.42 -7.19
C PRO A 273 -4.56 37.54 -6.39
N HIS A 274 -5.47 36.59 -6.55
CA HIS A 274 -6.79 36.60 -5.92
C HIS A 274 -6.81 35.88 -4.56
N ASN A 275 -6.12 34.73 -4.45
CA ASN A 275 -6.02 33.89 -3.24
C ASN A 275 -7.29 33.75 -2.40
N ASP A 276 -8.36 33.25 -3.01
CA ASP A 276 -9.64 33.04 -2.34
C ASP A 276 -9.66 31.77 -1.47
N TYR A 277 -8.75 31.70 -0.50
CA TYR A 277 -8.66 30.57 0.44
C TYR A 277 -9.97 30.35 1.20
N ALA A 278 -10.65 31.43 1.58
CA ALA A 278 -11.95 31.37 2.26
C ALA A 278 -13.03 30.77 1.36
N GLY A 279 -12.99 31.06 0.05
CA GLY A 279 -13.83 30.43 -0.96
C GLY A 279 -13.66 28.92 -0.98
N VAL A 280 -12.42 28.43 -1.05
CA VAL A 280 -12.11 26.99 -1.00
C VAL A 280 -12.66 26.33 0.25
N ILE A 281 -12.42 26.91 1.43
CA ILE A 281 -12.95 26.38 2.71
C ILE A 281 -14.47 26.32 2.67
N SER A 282 -15.13 27.35 2.13
CA SER A 282 -16.59 27.42 2.03
C SER A 282 -17.23 26.42 1.04
N LEU A 283 -16.45 25.80 0.15
CA LEU A 283 -16.97 24.79 -0.78
C LEU A 283 -17.45 23.51 -0.07
N TRP A 284 -17.04 23.33 1.18
CA TRP A 284 -17.22 22.11 1.95
C TRP A 284 -18.22 22.33 3.08
N THR A 285 -19.21 21.45 3.14
CA THR A 285 -20.28 21.47 4.16
C THR A 285 -20.35 20.15 4.93
N THR A 286 -19.45 19.21 4.63
CA THR A 286 -19.39 17.88 5.22
C THR A 286 -18.36 17.84 6.35
N THR A 287 -18.54 16.95 7.32
CA THR A 287 -17.61 16.76 8.45
C THR A 287 -16.43 15.83 8.14
N VAL A 288 -16.40 15.22 6.95
CA VAL A 288 -15.42 14.18 6.57
C VAL A 288 -14.08 14.77 6.14
N LEU A 289 -14.07 15.98 5.56
CA LEU A 289 -12.83 16.69 5.22
C LEU A 289 -12.68 17.91 6.11
N GLN A 290 -11.53 18.04 6.75
CA GLN A 290 -11.24 19.14 7.67
C GLN A 290 -10.37 20.17 6.97
N PHE A 291 -10.90 21.37 6.74
CA PHE A 291 -10.18 22.44 6.05
C PHE A 291 -9.62 23.46 7.04
N GLU A 292 -8.36 23.83 6.88
CA GLU A 292 -7.70 24.85 7.69
C GLU A 292 -6.87 25.79 6.81
N ALA A 293 -7.00 27.09 7.05
CA ALA A 293 -6.16 28.08 6.41
C ALA A 293 -4.81 28.14 7.12
N LEU A 294 -3.71 27.96 6.38
CA LEU A 294 -2.36 28.11 6.90
C LEU A 294 -1.70 29.36 6.33
N THR A 295 -1.06 30.16 7.19
CA THR A 295 -0.26 31.30 6.77
C THR A 295 1.15 30.89 6.34
N GLU A 296 1.89 31.80 5.72
CA GLU A 296 3.30 31.59 5.37
C GLU A 296 4.15 31.21 6.60
N ALA A 297 3.85 31.79 7.77
CA ALA A 297 4.55 31.49 9.01
C ALA A 297 4.21 30.09 9.56
N ASP A 298 2.95 29.67 9.47
CA ASP A 298 2.54 28.32 9.89
C ASP A 298 3.26 27.26 9.07
N ILE A 299 3.26 27.42 7.74
CA ILE A 299 3.96 26.50 6.84
C ILE A 299 5.48 26.52 7.11
N ALA A 300 6.08 27.70 7.29
CA ALA A 300 7.52 27.82 7.60
C ALA A 300 7.91 27.12 8.91
N SER A 301 6.99 27.06 9.89
CA SER A 301 7.21 26.34 11.15
C SER A 301 7.09 24.82 11.04
N GLY A 302 6.68 24.29 9.88
CA GLY A 302 6.51 22.85 9.65
C GLY A 302 5.09 22.33 9.88
N MET A 303 4.10 23.22 10.01
CA MET A 303 2.71 22.84 10.33
C MET A 303 2.09 21.86 9.33
N LEU A 304 2.49 21.88 8.05
CA LEU A 304 2.03 20.90 7.06
C LEU A 304 2.30 19.45 7.49
N GLU A 305 3.45 19.21 8.11
CA GLU A 305 3.87 17.89 8.59
C GLU A 305 3.32 17.63 9.99
N THR A 306 3.60 18.52 10.95
CA THR A 306 3.21 18.30 12.36
C THR A 306 1.71 18.36 12.59
N GLY A 307 0.98 19.02 11.68
CA GLY A 307 -0.47 19.16 11.74
C GLY A 307 -1.24 18.03 11.07
N GLY A 308 -0.55 17.05 10.48
CA GLY A 308 -1.14 15.85 9.86
C GLY A 308 -2.02 16.16 8.65
N TYR A 309 -1.59 17.06 7.76
CA TYR A 309 -2.33 17.38 6.55
C TYR A 309 -2.08 16.34 5.46
N ASP A 310 -3.10 16.02 4.66
CA ASP A 310 -3.03 15.08 3.54
C ASP A 310 -2.85 15.80 2.20
N ALA A 311 -3.39 17.02 2.11
CA ALA A 311 -3.27 17.84 0.91
C ALA A 311 -3.16 19.33 1.20
N LEU A 312 -2.61 20.05 0.23
CA LEU A 312 -2.45 21.49 0.21
C LEU A 312 -3.11 22.08 -1.04
N VAL A 313 -3.92 23.12 -0.86
CA VAL A 313 -4.48 23.91 -1.96
C VAL A 313 -3.72 25.23 -2.08
N LEU A 314 -3.19 25.48 -3.28
CA LEU A 314 -2.52 26.70 -3.69
C LEU A 314 -3.42 27.48 -4.66
N ILE A 315 -3.67 28.75 -4.37
CA ILE A 315 -4.55 29.65 -5.14
C ILE A 315 -3.76 30.92 -5.42
N ASP A 316 -3.32 31.09 -6.67
CA ASP A 316 -2.36 32.11 -7.09
C ASP A 316 -1.06 32.21 -6.29
N ASN A 317 -0.75 31.25 -5.42
CA ASN A 317 0.41 31.34 -4.55
C ASN A 317 1.69 31.16 -5.36
N SER A 318 2.59 32.13 -5.27
CA SER A 318 3.91 32.08 -5.92
C SER A 318 5.02 31.76 -4.91
N PRO A 319 6.15 31.17 -5.35
CA PRO A 319 7.32 31.02 -4.50
C PRO A 319 7.79 32.38 -4.00
N ASN A 320 8.18 32.44 -2.72
CA ASN A 320 8.74 33.64 -2.13
C ASN A 320 10.19 33.44 -1.71
N PRO A 321 11.14 33.36 -2.65
CA PRO A 321 12.55 33.14 -2.32
C PRO A 321 13.23 34.38 -1.72
N THR A 322 12.53 35.52 -1.69
CA THR A 322 13.12 36.81 -1.31
C THR A 322 13.17 37.08 0.19
N THR A 323 12.32 36.39 0.96
CA THR A 323 12.27 36.47 2.42
C THR A 323 12.69 35.15 3.05
N SER A 324 13.28 35.17 4.25
CA SER A 324 13.67 33.95 4.94
C SER A 324 12.46 33.06 5.28
N THR A 325 11.34 33.67 5.70
CA THR A 325 10.11 32.95 6.03
C THR A 325 9.47 32.37 4.76
N GLY A 326 9.36 33.16 3.69
CA GLY A 326 8.81 32.70 2.42
C GLY A 326 9.64 31.59 1.78
N LEU A 327 10.97 31.67 1.84
CA LEU A 327 11.85 30.61 1.33
C LEU A 327 11.68 29.33 2.14
N LEU A 328 11.60 29.44 3.46
CA LEU A 328 11.41 28.28 4.35
C LEU A 328 10.04 27.65 4.15
N ALA A 329 8.97 28.45 4.09
CA ALA A 329 7.62 27.97 3.78
C ALA A 329 7.60 27.24 2.44
N SER A 330 8.25 27.82 1.43
CA SER A 330 8.29 27.24 0.10
C SER A 330 9.03 25.89 0.07
N ARG A 331 10.13 25.76 0.81
CA ARG A 331 10.82 24.47 1.01
C ARG A 331 9.95 23.45 1.73
N LYS A 332 9.22 23.89 2.76
CA LYS A 332 8.30 23.03 3.52
C LYS A 332 7.16 22.48 2.67
N ILE A 333 6.69 23.24 1.67
CA ILE A 333 5.72 22.74 0.68
C ILE A 333 6.34 21.66 -0.21
N LYS A 334 7.58 21.85 -0.67
CA LYS A 334 8.31 20.83 -1.44
C LYS A 334 8.51 19.56 -0.61
N GLU A 335 8.99 19.69 0.62
CA GLU A 335 9.18 18.55 1.55
C GLU A 335 7.86 17.82 1.82
N PHE A 336 6.76 18.55 2.00
CA PHE A 336 5.42 17.99 2.17
C PHE A 336 5.02 17.13 0.96
N TRP A 337 5.22 17.64 -0.26
CA TRP A 337 4.97 16.88 -1.48
C TRP A 337 5.89 15.67 -1.62
N GLU A 338 7.20 15.81 -1.33
CA GLU A 338 8.16 14.70 -1.35
C GLU A 338 7.74 13.58 -0.41
N LYS A 339 7.08 13.91 0.72
CA LYS A 339 6.52 12.96 1.68
C LYS A 339 5.14 12.41 1.31
N GLY A 340 4.66 12.67 0.10
CA GLY A 340 3.41 12.11 -0.42
C GLY A 340 2.19 13.04 -0.30
N GLY A 341 2.36 14.22 0.28
CA GLY A 341 1.30 15.21 0.42
C GLY A 341 0.76 15.69 -0.93
N GLY A 342 -0.56 15.65 -1.10
CA GLY A 342 -1.23 16.05 -2.33
C GLY A 342 -1.23 17.57 -2.55
N ILE A 343 -1.13 18.05 -3.79
CA ILE A 343 -1.22 19.48 -4.12
C ILE A 343 -2.30 19.74 -5.18
N VAL A 344 -3.20 20.68 -4.90
CA VAL A 344 -4.02 21.32 -5.94
C VAL A 344 -3.46 22.72 -6.18
N ALA A 345 -3.02 23.02 -7.39
CA ALA A 345 -2.50 24.32 -7.78
C ALA A 345 -3.44 25.00 -8.77
N LEU A 346 -3.91 26.19 -8.41
CA LEU A 346 -4.80 26.98 -9.25
C LEU A 346 -4.06 28.16 -9.89
N ASP A 347 -4.34 28.35 -11.17
CA ASP A 347 -3.86 29.44 -12.01
C ASP A 347 -2.34 29.71 -11.87
N SER A 348 -1.98 30.86 -11.30
CA SER A 348 -0.60 31.33 -11.23
C SER A 348 0.25 30.50 -10.26
N SER A 349 -0.38 29.62 -9.46
CA SER A 349 0.32 28.62 -8.63
C SER A 349 1.12 27.61 -9.46
N ILE A 350 0.90 27.52 -10.78
CA ILE A 350 1.78 26.77 -11.68
C ILE A 350 3.24 27.22 -11.60
N SER A 351 3.47 28.52 -11.34
CA SER A 351 4.81 29.06 -11.12
C SER A 351 5.49 28.41 -9.92
N PHE A 352 4.72 28.07 -8.89
CA PHE A 352 5.19 27.35 -7.71
C PHE A 352 5.66 25.95 -8.05
N LEU A 353 4.85 25.22 -8.82
CA LEU A 353 5.16 23.86 -9.24
C LEU A 353 6.44 23.80 -10.07
N ILE A 354 6.62 24.77 -10.98
CA ILE A 354 7.78 24.79 -11.89
C ILE A 354 9.04 25.24 -11.16
N TYR A 355 8.94 26.27 -10.32
CA TYR A 355 10.10 26.80 -9.59
C TYR A 355 10.77 25.72 -8.74
N TRP A 356 9.99 24.88 -8.05
CA TRP A 356 10.53 23.84 -7.19
C TRP A 356 10.75 22.50 -7.89
N GLY A 357 10.46 22.42 -9.20
CA GLY A 357 10.60 21.18 -9.97
C GLY A 357 9.65 20.10 -9.50
N LEU A 358 8.39 20.45 -9.20
CA LEU A 358 7.32 19.51 -8.84
C LEU A 358 6.58 19.03 -10.10
N LEU A 359 6.37 19.94 -11.05
CA LEU A 359 5.76 19.65 -12.36
C LEU A 359 6.33 20.60 -13.42
N PRO A 360 7.23 20.12 -14.32
CA PRO A 360 7.79 18.78 -14.36
C PRO A 360 8.81 18.53 -13.22
N PRO A 361 9.04 17.26 -12.83
CA PRO A 361 10.05 16.92 -11.83
C PRO A 361 11.45 17.34 -12.31
N GLY A 362 12.23 17.98 -11.45
CA GLY A 362 13.56 18.46 -11.81
C GLY A 362 14.23 19.29 -10.72
N PRO A 363 15.43 19.84 -11.00
CA PRO A 363 16.09 20.75 -10.07
C PRO A 363 15.29 22.06 -9.93
N GLU A 364 15.52 22.77 -8.83
CA GLU A 364 14.97 24.11 -8.58
C GLU A 364 15.29 25.05 -9.74
N GLN A 365 14.25 25.66 -10.31
CA GLN A 365 14.33 26.58 -11.44
C GLN A 365 14.51 28.01 -10.92
N THR A 366 15.73 28.35 -10.50
CA THR A 366 16.04 29.63 -9.87
C THR A 366 16.16 30.82 -10.84
N ASP A 367 16.26 30.56 -12.15
CA ASP A 367 16.42 31.59 -13.19
C ASP A 367 15.09 31.81 -13.94
N VAL A 368 14.60 33.04 -13.90
CA VAL A 368 13.36 33.45 -14.56
C VAL A 368 13.53 33.48 -16.08
N THR A 369 14.76 33.78 -16.54
CA THR A 369 15.09 33.93 -17.95
C THR A 369 15.20 32.59 -18.67
N THR A 370 15.40 31.48 -17.96
CA THR A 370 15.34 30.14 -18.57
C THR A 370 13.90 29.67 -18.77
N VAL A 371 12.97 30.00 -17.86
CA VAL A 371 11.54 29.63 -18.00
C VAL A 371 10.81 30.48 -19.05
N TYR A 372 11.18 31.75 -19.22
CA TYR A 372 10.69 32.57 -20.33
C TYR A 372 11.51 32.43 -21.63
N GLY A 373 12.78 32.02 -21.54
CA GLY A 373 13.76 32.12 -22.63
C GLY A 373 14.01 30.86 -23.45
N LEU A 374 13.66 29.65 -23.01
CA LEU A 374 13.75 28.45 -23.85
C LEU A 374 12.55 27.52 -23.59
N ASP A 375 11.59 27.54 -24.52
CA ASP A 375 10.40 26.69 -24.59
C ASP A 375 9.42 26.73 -23.40
N LYS A 376 8.66 27.83 -23.30
CA LYS A 376 7.54 28.11 -22.38
C LYS A 376 6.81 26.84 -21.91
N ILE A 377 7.04 26.43 -20.65
CA ILE A 377 6.35 25.29 -20.01
C ILE A 377 4.86 25.62 -19.78
N TRP A 378 4.53 26.89 -19.60
CA TRP A 378 3.17 27.40 -19.41
C TRP A 378 3.04 28.84 -19.95
N VAL A 379 1.81 29.32 -20.14
CA VAL A 379 1.50 30.68 -20.61
C VAL A 379 0.16 31.19 -20.06
N TYR A 380 -0.02 32.50 -19.95
CA TYR A 380 -1.33 33.13 -19.76
C TYR A 380 -2.10 33.18 -21.08
N ASN A 381 -3.01 32.22 -21.28
CA ASN A 381 -3.71 32.09 -22.56
C ASN A 381 -5.10 31.43 -22.46
N CYS A 382 -5.68 31.22 -21.27
CA CYS A 382 -7.05 30.70 -21.18
C CYS A 382 -8.10 31.79 -21.50
N TYR A 383 -9.16 31.44 -22.23
CA TYR A 383 -10.24 32.37 -22.62
C TYR A 383 -11.61 31.85 -22.17
N GLU A 384 -11.79 31.67 -20.86
CA GLU A 384 -13.08 31.33 -20.22
C GLU A 384 -13.74 30.01 -20.71
N ARG A 385 -12.99 29.12 -21.36
CA ARG A 385 -13.56 27.92 -21.98
C ARG A 385 -12.60 26.74 -21.96
N ILE A 386 -13.07 25.61 -21.43
CA ILE A 386 -12.30 24.37 -21.34
C ILE A 386 -13.01 23.24 -22.08
N LYS A 387 -12.24 22.34 -22.70
CA LYS A 387 -12.76 21.12 -23.33
C LYS A 387 -12.26 19.89 -22.60
N ILE A 388 -13.18 19.08 -22.09
CA ILE A 388 -12.84 17.84 -21.38
C ILE A 388 -12.26 16.85 -22.38
N ARG A 389 -11.10 16.28 -22.07
CA ARG A 389 -10.37 15.35 -22.93
C ARG A 389 -10.41 13.92 -22.41
N THR A 390 -10.34 13.76 -21.09
CA THR A 390 -10.10 12.47 -20.46
C THR A 390 -11.10 12.24 -19.34
N ALA A 391 -11.69 11.04 -19.30
CA ALA A 391 -12.45 10.59 -18.13
C ALA A 391 -11.47 10.23 -17.01
N HIS A 392 -11.66 10.87 -15.87
CA HIS A 392 -10.82 10.77 -14.68
C HIS A 392 -11.69 11.06 -13.45
N PRO A 393 -11.36 10.59 -12.23
CA PRO A 393 -12.10 10.95 -11.02
C PRO A 393 -12.33 12.47 -10.88
N ILE A 394 -11.31 13.26 -11.22
CA ILE A 394 -11.38 14.75 -11.22
C ILE A 394 -12.44 15.28 -12.19
N THR A 395 -12.62 14.66 -13.36
CA THR A 395 -13.60 15.06 -14.38
C THR A 395 -14.93 14.32 -14.24
N GLN A 396 -15.17 13.61 -13.13
CA GLN A 396 -16.46 12.99 -12.84
C GLN A 396 -17.56 14.06 -12.79
N GLY A 397 -18.68 13.79 -13.46
CA GLY A 397 -19.77 14.76 -13.66
C GLY A 397 -19.65 15.59 -14.94
N TYR A 398 -18.54 15.49 -15.68
CA TYR A 398 -18.32 16.19 -16.94
C TYR A 398 -18.32 15.23 -18.13
N MET A 399 -18.85 15.69 -19.27
CA MET A 399 -18.89 14.90 -20.51
C MET A 399 -17.61 15.08 -21.33
N ILE A 400 -16.96 13.97 -21.69
CA ILE A 400 -15.79 13.96 -22.57
C ILE A 400 -16.12 14.66 -23.90
N ASN A 401 -15.15 15.38 -24.46
CA ASN A 401 -15.24 16.18 -25.68
C ASN A 401 -16.24 17.35 -25.65
N THR A 402 -16.84 17.63 -24.49
CA THR A 402 -17.73 18.78 -24.30
C THR A 402 -16.94 20.02 -23.89
N VAL A 403 -17.34 21.17 -24.43
CA VAL A 403 -16.79 22.48 -24.07
C VAL A 403 -17.66 23.13 -23.01
N TYR A 404 -17.04 23.56 -21.93
CA TYR A 404 -17.67 24.24 -20.81
C TYR A 404 -17.17 25.68 -20.74
N SER A 405 -18.08 26.62 -20.47
CA SER A 405 -17.74 28.01 -20.17
C SER A 405 -17.50 28.16 -18.68
N ILE A 406 -16.37 28.78 -18.34
CA ILE A 406 -15.93 29.05 -16.97
C ILE A 406 -15.90 30.56 -16.79
N THR A 407 -16.20 31.03 -15.59
CA THR A 407 -16.24 32.45 -15.26
C THR A 407 -14.88 32.87 -14.73
N GLN A 408 -14.12 33.66 -15.50
CA GLN A 408 -12.87 34.24 -15.01
C GLN A 408 -13.14 35.52 -14.21
N LEU A 409 -12.27 35.81 -13.24
CA LEU A 409 -12.36 37.03 -12.45
C LEU A 409 -11.74 38.20 -13.21
N ASN A 410 -12.57 38.91 -13.97
CA ASN A 410 -12.15 40.16 -14.58
C ASN A 410 -11.79 41.17 -13.47
N THR A 411 -10.52 41.60 -13.40
CA THR A 411 -10.08 42.65 -12.46
C THR A 411 -10.69 44.00 -12.83
N PHE A 412 -11.91 44.25 -12.35
CA PHE A 412 -12.58 45.54 -12.49
C PHE A 412 -12.00 46.52 -11.47
N THR A 413 -10.97 47.28 -11.82
CA THR A 413 -10.62 48.49 -11.05
C THR A 413 -11.49 49.65 -11.52
N GLN A 414 -12.53 49.98 -10.75
CA GLN A 414 -13.38 51.15 -10.99
C GLN A 414 -12.64 52.50 -11.01
N GLU A 415 -11.36 52.54 -10.63
CA GLU A 415 -10.63 53.79 -10.42
C GLU A 415 -9.97 54.38 -11.68
N THR A 416 -9.78 53.63 -12.77
CA THR A 416 -9.01 54.15 -13.93
C THR A 416 -9.77 54.34 -15.23
N GLY A 417 -11.01 53.85 -15.35
CA GLY A 417 -11.84 54.08 -16.54
C GLY A 417 -11.25 53.59 -17.86
N LEU A 418 -10.21 52.74 -17.83
CA LEU A 418 -9.59 52.14 -19.00
C LEU A 418 -10.11 50.71 -19.13
N TYR A 419 -10.84 50.44 -20.22
CA TYR A 419 -11.10 49.08 -20.67
C TYR A 419 -9.76 48.44 -21.03
N SER A 420 -9.24 47.52 -20.22
CA SER A 420 -8.34 46.50 -20.77
C SER A 420 -9.23 45.44 -21.41
N GLU A 421 -9.29 45.47 -22.73
CA GLU A 421 -9.96 44.47 -23.54
C GLU A 421 -9.38 43.08 -23.20
N HIS A 422 -10.13 42.28 -22.42
CA HIS A 422 -10.03 40.81 -22.29
C HIS A 422 -8.62 40.25 -22.56
N SER A 423 -7.68 40.48 -21.65
CA SER A 423 -6.44 39.68 -21.66
C SER A 423 -6.80 38.27 -21.22
N PRO A 424 -6.20 37.24 -21.83
CA PRO A 424 -6.23 35.92 -21.24
C PRO A 424 -5.48 35.98 -19.91
N ASP A 425 -6.21 35.90 -18.80
CA ASP A 425 -5.64 36.17 -17.48
C ASP A 425 -5.20 34.88 -16.77
N ASP A 426 -5.66 33.70 -17.20
CA ASP A 426 -5.33 32.44 -16.55
C ASP A 426 -4.26 31.62 -17.29
N ALA A 427 -3.41 30.97 -16.50
CA ALA A 427 -2.31 30.11 -16.87
C ALA A 427 -2.80 28.78 -17.47
N VAL A 428 -2.15 28.36 -18.55
CA VAL A 428 -2.31 27.02 -19.16
C VAL A 428 -0.96 26.35 -19.31
N TYR A 429 -0.94 25.03 -19.15
CA TYR A 429 0.27 24.23 -19.28
C TYR A 429 0.49 23.80 -20.74
N ILE A 430 1.72 23.86 -21.25
CA ILE A 430 2.03 23.41 -22.62
C ILE A 430 2.23 21.89 -22.63
N ILE A 431 1.37 21.17 -23.36
CA ILE A 431 1.29 19.70 -23.28
C ILE A 431 2.60 19.00 -23.66
N SER A 432 3.35 19.55 -24.63
CA SER A 432 4.65 18.98 -25.05
C SER A 432 5.74 19.04 -23.97
N LYS A 433 5.47 19.73 -22.85
CA LYS A 433 6.38 19.86 -21.69
C LYS A 433 5.90 19.06 -20.48
N LEU A 434 4.85 18.25 -20.62
CA LEU A 434 4.38 17.38 -19.55
C LEU A 434 5.28 16.15 -19.40
N PRO A 435 5.61 15.75 -18.17
CA PRO A 435 6.42 14.56 -17.91
C PRO A 435 5.58 13.26 -18.06
N PRO A 436 6.23 12.09 -18.16
CA PRO A 436 5.54 10.81 -17.96
C PRO A 436 4.78 10.79 -16.63
N GLY A 437 3.58 10.19 -16.62
CA GLY A 437 2.69 10.17 -15.45
C GLY A 437 1.76 11.38 -15.34
N ALA A 438 1.89 12.38 -16.22
CA ALA A 438 0.92 13.47 -16.32
C ALA A 438 -0.19 13.16 -17.33
N THR A 439 -1.43 13.47 -16.99
CA THR A 439 -2.61 13.27 -17.83
C THR A 439 -3.30 14.60 -18.08
N VAL A 440 -3.54 14.91 -19.36
CA VAL A 440 -4.34 16.07 -19.78
C VAL A 440 -5.82 15.76 -19.59
N LEU A 441 -6.46 16.40 -18.62
CA LEU A 441 -7.86 16.18 -18.30
C LEU A 441 -8.78 17.12 -19.09
N ALA A 442 -8.33 18.36 -19.29
CA ALA A 442 -9.00 19.34 -20.14
C ALA A 442 -7.98 20.18 -20.91
N SER A 443 -8.36 20.63 -22.10
CA SER A 443 -7.56 21.54 -22.93
C SER A 443 -8.23 22.89 -23.10
N ASN A 444 -7.46 23.88 -23.51
CA ASN A 444 -7.95 25.20 -23.87
C ASN A 444 -8.84 25.14 -25.12
N ALA A 445 -10.06 25.69 -25.02
CA ALA A 445 -11.01 25.73 -26.11
C ALA A 445 -11.37 27.20 -26.38
N ARG A 446 -10.90 27.79 -27.48
CA ARG A 446 -11.07 29.24 -27.66
C ARG A 446 -12.52 29.60 -28.02
N GLY A 447 -13.03 30.69 -27.45
CA GLY A 447 -14.36 31.22 -27.77
C GLY A 447 -14.50 31.79 -29.19
N ILE A 448 -15.74 31.92 -29.67
CA ILE A 448 -16.10 32.39 -31.03
C ILE A 448 -15.91 33.91 -31.21
N SER A 449 -15.56 34.65 -30.15
CA SER A 449 -15.79 36.11 -30.08
C SER A 449 -15.03 37.00 -31.09
N TYR A 450 -14.20 36.45 -31.98
CA TYR A 450 -13.51 37.22 -33.03
C TYR A 450 -13.47 36.54 -34.41
N GLY A 451 -14.33 35.55 -34.68
CA GLY A 451 -14.50 35.02 -36.05
C GLY A 451 -13.30 34.24 -36.64
N TYR A 452 -12.26 33.95 -35.84
CA TYR A 452 -11.06 33.19 -36.23
C TYR A 452 -10.63 32.16 -35.16
N GLY A 453 -11.58 31.57 -34.42
CA GLY A 453 -11.26 30.67 -33.30
C GLY A 453 -10.85 29.26 -33.76
N MET A 454 -9.58 28.90 -33.58
CA MET A 454 -9.16 27.49 -33.53
C MET A 454 -9.02 27.07 -32.05
N ASP A 455 -9.49 25.86 -31.72
CA ASP A 455 -9.14 25.17 -30.48
C ASP A 455 -7.60 25.18 -30.31
N ARG A 456 -7.12 25.28 -29.07
CA ARG A 456 -5.69 25.13 -28.74
C ARG A 456 -5.47 23.81 -27.99
N PRO A 457 -5.55 22.67 -28.70
CA PRO A 457 -5.48 21.35 -28.08
C PRO A 457 -4.10 21.03 -27.50
N ASP A 458 -3.08 21.84 -27.80
CA ASP A 458 -1.71 21.77 -27.30
C ASP A 458 -1.51 22.47 -25.94
N GLU A 459 -2.54 23.17 -25.46
CA GLU A 459 -2.56 23.85 -24.17
C GLU A 459 -3.53 23.14 -23.21
N ALA A 460 -3.04 22.65 -22.07
CA ALA A 460 -3.82 22.01 -21.03
C ALA A 460 -4.34 23.02 -20.01
N THR A 461 -5.63 22.95 -19.72
CA THR A 461 -6.30 23.77 -18.70
C THR A 461 -6.52 23.01 -17.40
N VAL A 462 -6.50 21.68 -17.47
CA VAL A 462 -6.54 20.81 -16.29
C VAL A 462 -5.58 19.64 -16.52
N VAL A 463 -4.67 19.44 -15.58
CA VAL A 463 -3.67 18.37 -15.61
C VAL A 463 -3.72 17.63 -14.27
N SER A 464 -3.78 16.30 -14.30
CA SER A 464 -3.39 15.49 -13.16
C SER A 464 -1.98 14.96 -13.36
N TYR A 465 -1.23 14.83 -12.27
CA TYR A 465 0.10 14.27 -12.27
C TYR A 465 0.26 13.32 -11.08
N GLU A 466 0.59 12.06 -11.40
CA GLU A 466 0.86 11.02 -10.41
C GLU A 466 2.28 10.47 -10.65
N PRO A 467 3.29 11.06 -9.99
CA PRO A 467 4.68 10.60 -10.09
C PRO A 467 4.87 9.23 -9.42
N ALA A 468 5.99 8.54 -9.67
CA ALA A 468 6.33 7.32 -8.91
C ALA A 468 6.71 7.63 -7.44
N SER A 469 7.28 8.81 -7.18
CA SER A 469 7.66 9.30 -5.85
C SER A 469 7.01 10.66 -5.55
N GLY A 470 6.73 10.95 -4.27
CA GLY A 470 6.03 12.15 -3.84
C GLY A 470 4.52 12.10 -4.04
N GLY A 471 3.83 13.21 -3.74
CA GLY A 471 2.37 13.31 -3.75
C GLY A 471 1.75 13.50 -5.12
N ARG A 472 0.43 13.36 -5.20
CA ARG A 472 -0.34 13.68 -6.41
C ARG A 472 -0.44 15.19 -6.61
N ILE A 473 -0.40 15.66 -7.85
CA ILE A 473 -0.61 17.06 -8.20
C ILE A 473 -1.78 17.21 -9.15
N VAL A 474 -2.62 18.21 -8.92
CA VAL A 474 -3.62 18.67 -9.87
C VAL A 474 -3.38 20.14 -10.16
N PHE A 475 -3.21 20.47 -11.44
CA PHE A 475 -3.20 21.85 -11.92
C PHE A 475 -4.55 22.17 -12.58
N ILE A 476 -5.17 23.28 -12.20
CA ILE A 476 -6.38 23.82 -12.83
C ILE A 476 -6.15 25.29 -13.17
N THR A 477 -6.43 25.67 -14.41
CA THR A 477 -6.22 27.02 -14.95
C THR A 477 -6.96 28.10 -14.16
N CYS A 478 -8.16 27.81 -13.67
CA CYS A 478 -9.05 28.81 -13.09
C CYS A 478 -8.91 28.90 -11.57
N ASP A 479 -8.61 30.08 -11.06
CA ASP A 479 -8.54 30.45 -9.64
C ASP A 479 -9.89 30.91 -9.05
N ASN A 480 -10.91 31.11 -9.88
CA ASN A 480 -12.26 31.43 -9.43
C ASN A 480 -12.95 30.19 -8.86
N VAL A 481 -12.58 29.84 -7.64
CA VAL A 481 -13.11 28.67 -6.90
C VAL A 481 -14.62 28.72 -6.66
N ARG A 482 -15.28 29.86 -6.93
CA ARG A 482 -16.74 30.04 -6.85
C ARG A 482 -17.47 29.79 -8.17
N ASP A 483 -16.75 29.52 -9.25
CA ASP A 483 -17.34 29.18 -10.54
C ASP A 483 -18.21 27.92 -10.43
N GLN A 484 -19.49 28.05 -10.78
CA GLN A 484 -20.46 26.96 -10.63
C GLN A 484 -20.22 25.84 -11.63
N THR A 485 -19.56 26.11 -12.75
CA THR A 485 -19.22 25.10 -13.75
C THR A 485 -18.09 24.21 -13.25
N LEU A 486 -17.09 24.75 -12.55
CA LEU A 486 -15.92 24.01 -12.04
C LEU A 486 -16.04 23.51 -10.60
N LEU A 487 -17.10 23.88 -9.87
CA LEU A 487 -17.31 23.51 -8.47
C LEU A 487 -17.05 22.02 -8.16
N GLU A 488 -17.63 21.11 -8.96
CA GLU A 488 -17.46 19.68 -8.71
C GLU A 488 -16.04 19.20 -9.09
N MET A 489 -15.43 19.79 -10.12
CA MET A 489 -14.04 19.51 -10.48
C MET A 489 -13.06 19.90 -9.37
N TYR A 490 -13.24 21.05 -8.72
CA TYR A 490 -12.42 21.44 -7.57
C TYR A 490 -12.57 20.46 -6.41
N ARG A 491 -13.79 20.02 -6.12
CA ARG A 491 -14.04 19.01 -5.08
C ARG A 491 -13.38 17.68 -5.41
N ASN A 492 -13.51 17.22 -6.64
CA ASN A 492 -12.91 15.96 -7.07
C ASN A 492 -11.38 16.04 -7.11
N ALA A 493 -10.81 17.19 -7.46
CA ALA A 493 -9.37 17.43 -7.38
C ALA A 493 -8.85 17.27 -5.95
N VAL A 494 -9.47 17.96 -4.99
CA VAL A 494 -9.07 17.87 -3.57
C VAL A 494 -9.23 16.44 -3.04
N ARG A 495 -10.37 15.78 -3.31
CA ARG A 495 -10.57 14.38 -2.92
C ARG A 495 -9.47 13.49 -3.50
N TRP A 496 -9.19 13.60 -4.79
CA TRP A 496 -8.23 12.73 -5.47
C TRP A 496 -6.80 12.91 -4.97
N VAL A 497 -6.36 14.15 -4.69
CA VAL A 497 -5.01 14.37 -4.13
C VAL A 497 -4.90 14.00 -2.66
N ALA A 498 -6.00 14.05 -1.89
CA ALA A 498 -6.03 13.69 -0.48
C ALA A 498 -6.19 12.17 -0.25
N LEU A 499 -6.50 11.39 -1.30
CA LEU A 499 -6.53 9.95 -1.19
C LEU A 499 -5.13 9.42 -0.84
N PRO A 500 -5.00 8.53 0.17
CA PRO A 500 -3.74 7.89 0.48
C PRO A 500 -3.11 7.32 -0.78
N LYS A 501 -1.83 7.62 -0.99
CA LYS A 501 -1.07 7.12 -2.11
C LYS A 501 -0.21 5.94 -1.66
N GLU A 502 -0.34 4.82 -2.34
CA GLU A 502 0.53 3.65 -2.18
C GLU A 502 1.92 3.95 -2.74
N ARG A 503 2.96 3.51 -2.05
CA ARG A 503 4.34 3.52 -2.56
C ARG A 503 4.65 2.13 -3.07
N ILE A 504 4.81 2.00 -4.39
CA ILE A 504 5.37 0.78 -4.97
C ILE A 504 6.89 0.88 -4.95
N VAL A 505 7.54 -0.11 -4.32
CA VAL A 505 8.97 -0.38 -4.39
C VAL A 505 9.16 -1.50 -5.41
N SER A 506 9.73 -1.19 -6.56
CA SER A 506 10.00 -2.20 -7.59
C SER A 506 11.22 -3.05 -7.22
N VAL A 507 11.07 -4.38 -7.27
CA VAL A 507 12.07 -5.34 -6.79
C VAL A 507 12.64 -6.17 -7.94
N TYR A 508 13.96 -6.27 -8.00
CA TYR A 508 14.67 -7.34 -8.71
C TYR A 508 15.13 -8.40 -7.69
N ALA A 509 14.57 -9.60 -7.73
CA ALA A 509 15.01 -10.69 -6.87
C ALA A 509 16.02 -11.59 -7.59
N ALA A 510 17.01 -12.12 -6.89
CA ALA A 510 17.96 -13.08 -7.46
C ALA A 510 18.30 -14.18 -6.45
N ALA A 511 18.30 -15.43 -6.88
CA ALA A 511 18.77 -16.56 -6.06
C ALA A 511 20.13 -17.08 -6.52
N ASP A 512 20.97 -17.47 -5.57
CA ASP A 512 22.14 -18.28 -5.87
C ASP A 512 21.81 -19.76 -6.06
N LYS A 513 22.83 -20.51 -6.49
CA LYS A 513 22.69 -21.92 -6.83
C LYS A 513 22.35 -22.77 -5.61
N GLU A 514 22.90 -22.45 -4.46
CA GLU A 514 22.68 -23.10 -3.17
C GLU A 514 21.21 -22.95 -2.75
N TYR A 515 20.66 -21.74 -2.89
CA TYR A 515 19.26 -21.45 -2.61
C TYR A 515 18.32 -22.23 -3.54
N MET A 516 18.61 -22.23 -4.85
CA MET A 516 17.81 -22.96 -5.83
C MET A 516 17.80 -24.46 -5.54
N ASN A 517 18.98 -25.05 -5.25
CA ASN A 517 19.09 -26.48 -4.94
C ASN A 517 18.40 -26.85 -3.62
N TYR A 518 18.42 -25.96 -2.62
CA TYR A 518 17.76 -26.20 -1.33
C TYR A 518 16.26 -26.50 -1.50
N TYR A 519 15.58 -25.77 -2.40
CA TYR A 519 14.14 -25.92 -2.62
C TYR A 519 13.77 -26.92 -3.72
N ASP A 520 14.52 -26.99 -4.82
CA ASP A 520 14.21 -27.90 -5.93
C ASP A 520 14.39 -29.40 -5.56
N ASP A 521 15.16 -29.72 -4.49
CA ASP A 521 15.34 -31.10 -3.99
C ASP A 521 14.32 -31.51 -2.90
N TRP A 522 13.65 -30.56 -2.24
CA TRP A 522 12.90 -30.81 -0.99
C TRP A 522 11.41 -31.12 -1.19
N TRP A 523 10.75 -30.46 -2.16
CA TRP A 523 9.29 -30.46 -2.25
C TRP A 523 8.76 -31.25 -3.45
N ASN A 524 9.34 -31.06 -4.65
CA ASN A 524 8.92 -31.80 -5.83
C ASN A 524 10.03 -31.88 -6.91
N PRO A 525 10.74 -33.02 -7.02
CA PRO A 525 11.89 -33.17 -7.92
C PRO A 525 11.54 -33.17 -9.43
N TRP A 526 10.29 -32.84 -9.80
CA TRP A 526 9.78 -32.87 -11.18
C TRP A 526 9.41 -31.49 -11.73
N ASP A 527 9.39 -30.43 -10.92
CA ASP A 527 9.14 -29.06 -11.36
C ASP A 527 10.40 -28.21 -11.19
N GLN A 528 10.84 -27.54 -12.26
CA GLN A 528 12.02 -26.67 -12.24
C GLN A 528 11.52 -25.24 -12.08
N ASP A 529 11.96 -24.52 -11.04
CA ASP A 529 11.62 -23.13 -10.65
C ASP A 529 10.78 -22.97 -9.36
N GLU A 530 10.68 -23.97 -8.48
CA GLU A 530 9.90 -23.85 -7.22
C GLU A 530 10.44 -22.75 -6.29
N TRP A 531 11.77 -22.58 -6.26
CA TRP A 531 12.44 -21.50 -5.54
C TRP A 531 11.93 -20.10 -5.90
N LYS A 532 11.41 -19.88 -7.12
CA LYS A 532 10.84 -18.58 -7.54
C LYS A 532 9.51 -18.30 -6.82
N ILE A 533 8.71 -19.33 -6.56
CA ILE A 533 7.45 -19.19 -5.81
C ILE A 533 7.77 -18.84 -4.36
N ILE A 534 8.78 -19.49 -3.77
CA ILE A 534 9.22 -19.18 -2.40
C ILE A 534 9.72 -17.74 -2.29
N ILE A 535 10.50 -17.25 -3.26
CA ILE A 535 10.90 -15.83 -3.32
C ILE A 535 9.70 -14.90 -3.32
N ILE A 536 8.68 -15.19 -4.14
CA ILE A 536 7.48 -14.36 -4.20
C ILE A 536 6.79 -14.34 -2.84
N LEU A 537 6.58 -15.50 -2.22
CA LEU A 537 5.96 -15.59 -0.90
C LEU A 537 6.77 -14.86 0.17
N ALA A 538 8.10 -15.02 0.18
CA ALA A 538 8.98 -14.38 1.15
C ALA A 538 8.94 -12.85 1.08
N VAL A 539 8.92 -12.28 -0.13
CA VAL A 539 8.83 -10.83 -0.31
C VAL A 539 7.47 -10.29 0.12
N GLU A 540 6.38 -10.95 -0.30
CA GLU A 540 5.00 -10.52 0.03
C GLU A 540 4.68 -10.67 1.53
N LEU A 541 5.17 -11.73 2.17
CA LEU A 541 5.02 -11.87 3.62
C LEU A 541 5.85 -10.83 4.38
N GLY A 542 7.04 -10.50 3.87
CA GLY A 542 7.91 -9.48 4.46
C GLY A 542 7.40 -8.05 4.33
N ASP A 543 6.54 -7.77 3.33
CA ASP A 543 6.00 -6.43 3.07
C ASP A 543 4.55 -6.23 3.52
N ASP A 544 3.80 -7.29 3.89
CA ASP A 544 2.42 -7.20 4.38
C ASP A 544 2.26 -6.17 5.52
N ALA A 545 3.25 -6.11 6.44
CA ALA A 545 3.26 -5.13 7.51
C ALA A 545 3.51 -3.69 7.00
N PHE A 546 4.33 -3.55 5.96
CA PHE A 546 4.59 -2.26 5.31
C PHE A 546 3.36 -1.75 4.56
N GLU A 547 2.65 -2.62 3.85
CA GLU A 547 1.44 -2.25 3.14
C GLU A 547 0.33 -1.88 4.14
N ARG A 548 0.14 -2.70 5.17
CA ARG A 548 -0.85 -2.48 6.23
C ARG A 548 -0.64 -1.16 6.97
N GLU A 549 0.59 -0.85 7.39
CA GLU A 549 0.85 0.32 8.23
C GLU A 549 1.22 1.59 7.46
N PHE A 550 1.90 1.45 6.32
CA PHE A 550 2.47 2.57 5.59
C PHE A 550 1.99 2.67 4.14
N ARG A 551 1.24 1.68 3.63
CA ARG A 551 0.89 1.55 2.19
C ARG A 551 2.15 1.58 1.31
N ILE A 552 3.13 0.76 1.69
CA ILE A 552 4.35 0.51 0.95
C ILE A 552 4.29 -0.96 0.52
N ASN A 553 4.33 -1.20 -0.78
CA ASN A 553 4.20 -2.50 -1.39
C ASN A 553 5.44 -2.77 -2.27
N PHE A 554 6.03 -3.94 -2.11
CA PHE A 554 7.24 -4.43 -2.76
C PHE A 554 6.84 -5.32 -3.93
N LEU A 555 6.75 -4.71 -5.11
CA LEU A 555 6.34 -5.42 -6.31
C LEU A 555 7.55 -6.03 -7.02
N ILE A 556 7.65 -7.36 -7.00
CA ILE A 556 8.62 -8.10 -7.80
C ILE A 556 8.34 -7.85 -9.29
N LYS A 557 9.34 -7.27 -9.99
CA LYS A 557 9.30 -7.04 -11.43
C LYS A 557 10.03 -8.13 -12.21
N GLU A 558 11.07 -8.70 -11.61
CA GLU A 558 11.91 -9.70 -12.24
C GLU A 558 12.54 -10.61 -11.19
N ILE A 559 12.71 -11.89 -11.54
CA ILE A 559 13.42 -12.89 -10.74
C ILE A 559 14.53 -13.48 -11.61
N GLY A 560 15.77 -13.31 -11.17
CA GLY A 560 16.98 -13.78 -11.82
C GLY A 560 17.78 -14.76 -10.97
N THR A 561 18.99 -15.05 -11.44
CA THR A 561 19.96 -15.90 -10.74
C THR A 561 21.21 -15.11 -10.41
N TRP A 562 21.90 -15.50 -9.35
CA TRP A 562 23.18 -14.94 -8.92
C TRP A 562 24.22 -16.07 -8.82
N ASP A 563 25.45 -15.82 -9.25
CA ASP A 563 26.57 -16.77 -9.16
C ASP A 563 27.44 -16.35 -7.96
N SER A 564 26.97 -16.67 -6.75
CA SER A 564 27.65 -16.29 -5.50
C SER A 564 28.93 -17.11 -5.29
N THR A 565 29.82 -16.62 -4.43
CA THR A 565 31.06 -17.33 -4.08
C THR A 565 30.76 -18.43 -3.06
N ASP A 566 30.60 -19.68 -3.52
CA ASP A 566 30.19 -20.87 -2.75
C ASP A 566 30.85 -21.06 -1.35
N ASP A 567 32.13 -20.69 -1.20
CA ASP A 567 32.92 -20.89 0.03
C ASP A 567 32.87 -19.70 1.03
N GLU A 568 32.16 -18.62 0.71
CA GLU A 568 32.05 -17.44 1.59
C GLU A 568 30.89 -17.56 2.58
N ASN A 569 31.15 -17.24 3.85
CA ASN A 569 30.15 -17.33 4.93
C ASN A 569 30.03 -16.03 5.75
N ASP A 570 30.74 -14.98 5.32
CA ASP A 570 30.62 -13.63 5.86
C ASP A 570 29.51 -12.87 5.11
N TYR A 571 28.42 -12.59 5.82
CA TYR A 571 27.26 -11.91 5.26
C TYR A 571 27.57 -10.53 4.66
N VAL A 572 28.53 -9.80 5.23
CA VAL A 572 28.89 -8.46 4.74
C VAL A 572 29.59 -8.57 3.39
N LYS A 573 30.44 -9.59 3.22
CA LYS A 573 31.12 -9.81 1.94
C LYS A 573 30.18 -10.33 0.86
N LEU A 574 29.30 -11.27 1.19
CA LEU A 574 28.24 -11.75 0.29
C LEU A 574 27.29 -10.61 -0.11
N TRP A 575 26.92 -9.76 0.83
CA TRP A 575 26.15 -8.55 0.53
C TRP A 575 26.89 -7.65 -0.47
N TRP A 576 28.19 -7.39 -0.25
CA TRP A 576 29.00 -6.56 -1.15
C TRP A 576 29.17 -7.17 -2.55
N GLU A 577 29.17 -8.49 -2.64
CA GLU A 577 29.21 -9.24 -3.89
C GLU A 577 27.89 -9.11 -4.64
N ALA A 578 26.76 -9.45 -4.00
CA ALA A 578 25.42 -9.21 -4.52
C ALA A 578 25.22 -7.75 -4.97
N TRP A 579 25.72 -6.80 -4.16
CA TRP A 579 25.66 -5.37 -4.48
C TRP A 579 26.44 -5.01 -5.76
N ARG A 580 27.57 -5.67 -6.05
CA ARG A 580 28.37 -5.42 -7.27
C ARG A 580 27.87 -6.17 -8.49
N GLU A 581 27.36 -7.39 -8.31
CA GLU A 581 27.21 -8.36 -9.40
C GLU A 581 25.78 -8.48 -9.90
N ILE A 582 24.79 -8.29 -9.04
CA ILE A 582 23.38 -8.26 -9.45
C ILE A 582 23.06 -6.86 -9.99
N ASP A 583 22.73 -6.75 -11.28
CA ASP A 583 22.21 -5.51 -11.84
C ASP A 583 20.70 -5.46 -11.65
N LYS A 584 20.23 -4.55 -10.77
CA LYS A 584 18.79 -4.34 -10.54
C LYS A 584 18.09 -3.65 -11.73
N GLY A 585 18.83 -3.13 -12.70
CA GLY A 585 18.28 -2.40 -13.84
C GLY A 585 17.55 -1.12 -13.42
N MET A 586 16.30 -0.98 -13.86
CA MET A 586 15.44 0.17 -13.53
C MET A 586 14.65 0.01 -12.22
N ASN A 587 14.84 -1.10 -11.50
CA ASN A 587 14.13 -1.37 -10.25
C ASN A 587 14.66 -0.52 -9.10
N ASP A 588 13.81 -0.24 -8.12
CA ASP A 588 14.14 0.55 -6.93
C ASP A 588 15.21 -0.16 -6.10
N ILE A 589 15.03 -1.46 -5.83
CA ILE A 589 15.94 -2.28 -5.01
C ILE A 589 16.23 -3.65 -5.65
N LYS A 590 17.19 -4.35 -5.04
CA LYS A 590 17.41 -5.79 -5.28
C LYS A 590 17.43 -6.59 -3.99
N ILE A 591 16.96 -7.83 -4.08
CA ILE A 591 16.94 -8.79 -2.97
C ILE A 591 17.66 -10.05 -3.43
N ALA A 592 18.77 -10.37 -2.77
CA ALA A 592 19.60 -11.54 -3.04
C ALA A 592 19.26 -12.66 -2.05
N PHE A 593 18.89 -13.82 -2.57
CA PHE A 593 18.58 -15.02 -1.82
C PHE A 593 19.76 -15.98 -1.92
N THR A 594 20.30 -16.42 -0.78
CA THR A 594 21.45 -17.32 -0.74
C THR A 594 21.21 -18.53 0.14
N GLY A 595 21.58 -19.71 -0.33
CA GLY A 595 21.57 -20.94 0.48
C GLY A 595 22.82 -21.09 1.36
N GLN A 596 23.73 -20.11 1.34
CA GLN A 596 24.99 -20.17 2.09
C GLN A 596 24.76 -19.95 3.59
N SER A 597 25.43 -20.74 4.42
CA SER A 597 25.39 -20.57 5.88
C SER A 597 26.17 -19.33 6.29
N MET A 598 25.48 -18.31 6.79
CA MET A 598 26.08 -17.06 7.26
C MET A 598 26.32 -17.10 8.78
N TYR A 599 27.56 -16.88 9.23
CA TYR A 599 27.91 -16.88 10.66
C TYR A 599 27.86 -15.47 11.27
N GLN A 600 27.15 -15.30 12.39
CA GLN A 600 27.22 -14.08 13.21
C GLN A 600 28.25 -14.24 14.35
N TYR A 601 28.98 -13.15 14.64
CA TYR A 601 29.91 -13.06 15.78
C TYR A 601 29.20 -13.37 17.11
N GLY A 602 29.72 -14.32 17.89
CA GLY A 602 29.58 -14.29 19.36
C GLY A 602 28.54 -15.21 20.01
N GLY A 603 28.51 -16.49 19.65
CA GLY A 603 28.20 -17.61 20.55
C GLY A 603 26.92 -17.54 21.38
N ILE A 604 25.80 -17.97 20.78
CA ILE A 604 24.78 -18.89 21.33
C ILE A 604 24.17 -19.57 20.08
N ILE A 605 24.43 -20.88 19.90
CA ILE A 605 23.78 -21.86 19.00
C ILE A 605 23.70 -21.50 17.49
N PRO A 606 24.06 -22.41 16.56
CA PRO A 606 24.01 -22.15 15.11
C PRO A 606 22.56 -22.21 14.61
N MET A 607 21.82 -21.13 14.80
CA MET A 607 20.65 -20.82 13.98
C MET A 607 21.20 -19.98 12.81
N PRO A 608 20.87 -20.27 11.54
CA PRO A 608 21.28 -19.41 10.43
C PRO A 608 20.52 -18.10 10.59
N VAL A 609 21.08 -17.09 11.24
CA VAL A 609 20.45 -15.77 11.35
C VAL A 609 21.33 -14.78 10.63
N ALA A 610 21.07 -14.61 9.34
CA ALA A 610 21.54 -13.44 8.63
C ALA A 610 20.61 -13.09 7.48
N GLY A 611 19.90 -11.98 7.66
CA GLY A 611 19.66 -11.03 6.59
C GLY A 611 20.59 -9.83 6.80
N ALA A 612 20.81 -9.03 5.75
CA ALA A 612 21.41 -7.71 5.90
C ALA A 612 20.94 -6.78 4.79
N ALA A 613 20.56 -5.56 5.17
CA ALA A 613 20.22 -4.49 4.25
C ALA A 613 21.21 -3.32 4.36
N MET A 614 21.77 -2.91 3.22
CA MET A 614 22.53 -1.67 3.08
C MET A 614 22.20 -1.04 1.72
N TYR A 615 22.14 0.30 1.67
CA TYR A 615 21.79 1.05 0.46
C TYR A 615 20.44 0.59 -0.16
N ASP A 616 20.48 -0.02 -1.33
CA ASP A 616 19.36 -0.49 -2.16
C ASP A 616 19.32 -2.02 -2.28
N THR A 617 20.08 -2.73 -1.45
CA THR A 617 20.30 -4.16 -1.56
C THR A 617 20.05 -4.85 -0.24
N VAL A 618 19.27 -5.92 -0.29
CA VAL A 618 19.03 -6.83 0.82
C VAL A 618 19.59 -8.20 0.47
N ILE A 619 20.26 -8.87 1.40
CA ILE A 619 20.61 -10.28 1.29
C ILE A 619 19.84 -11.07 2.35
N VAL A 620 19.28 -12.22 1.99
CA VAL A 620 18.49 -13.09 2.88
C VAL A 620 18.84 -14.56 2.65
N THR A 621 18.68 -15.36 3.71
CA THR A 621 18.86 -16.81 3.70
C THR A 621 17.53 -17.52 3.84
N PRO A 622 17.38 -18.76 3.32
CA PRO A 622 16.17 -19.55 3.55
C PRO A 622 16.03 -19.83 5.05
N GLN A 623 14.82 -19.67 5.59
CA GLN A 623 14.51 -20.05 6.96
C GLN A 623 13.40 -21.10 6.98
N PHE A 624 13.24 -21.75 8.14
CA PHE A 624 12.02 -22.50 8.38
C PHE A 624 10.82 -21.53 8.44
N LEU A 625 9.74 -21.89 7.74
CA LEU A 625 8.50 -21.16 7.42
C LEU A 625 7.85 -20.29 8.52
N PHE A 626 8.27 -20.38 9.79
CA PHE A 626 7.62 -19.73 10.92
C PHE A 626 8.15 -18.33 11.25
N PHE A 627 9.27 -17.90 10.67
CA PHE A 627 9.91 -16.60 10.99
C PHE A 627 10.35 -15.79 9.76
N GLU A 628 10.04 -16.26 8.55
CA GLU A 628 10.50 -15.61 7.32
C GLU A 628 9.92 -14.20 7.18
N ASP A 629 8.63 -14.00 7.47
CA ASP A 629 7.96 -12.70 7.40
C ASP A 629 8.67 -11.64 8.27
N ASN A 630 8.98 -11.98 9.51
CA ASN A 630 9.61 -11.11 10.48
C ASN A 630 11.06 -10.75 10.09
N LEU A 631 11.82 -11.70 9.55
CA LEU A 631 13.18 -11.45 9.08
C LEU A 631 13.19 -10.53 7.86
N HIS A 632 12.36 -10.81 6.86
CA HIS A 632 12.24 -9.96 5.67
C HIS A 632 11.76 -8.56 6.07
N GLN A 633 10.74 -8.46 6.94
CA GLN A 633 10.26 -7.19 7.46
C GLN A 633 11.36 -6.41 8.20
N HIS A 634 12.16 -7.07 9.03
CA HIS A 634 13.29 -6.49 9.73
C HIS A 634 14.28 -5.87 8.73
N GLU A 635 14.74 -6.65 7.77
CA GLU A 635 15.73 -6.18 6.80
C GLU A 635 15.18 -5.07 5.89
N TYR A 636 13.93 -5.19 5.45
CA TYR A 636 13.31 -4.17 4.61
C TYR A 636 13.17 -2.84 5.37
N SER A 637 13.05 -2.88 6.69
CA SER A 637 12.94 -1.66 7.52
C SER A 637 14.22 -0.82 7.50
N HIS A 638 15.37 -1.45 7.33
CA HIS A 638 16.65 -0.74 7.16
C HIS A 638 16.72 0.04 5.84
N LEU A 639 16.04 -0.40 4.77
CA LEU A 639 15.94 0.35 3.52
C LEU A 639 15.28 1.73 3.72
N PHE A 640 14.42 1.83 4.74
CA PHE A 640 13.77 3.07 5.17
C PHE A 640 14.47 3.73 6.37
N GLY A 641 15.66 3.25 6.76
CA GLY A 641 16.51 3.86 7.77
C GLY A 641 16.16 3.54 9.23
N ALA A 642 15.27 2.58 9.50
CA ALA A 642 15.03 2.11 10.86
C ALA A 642 16.29 1.40 11.38
N PRO A 643 16.84 1.77 12.56
CA PRO A 643 18.04 1.13 13.09
C PRO A 643 17.71 -0.14 13.87
N ASP A 644 18.69 -1.04 13.96
CA ASP A 644 18.67 -2.11 14.96
C ASP A 644 18.64 -1.54 16.37
N HIS A 645 17.73 -2.02 17.20
CA HIS A 645 17.70 -1.63 18.61
C HIS A 645 16.91 -2.62 19.48
N ASN A 646 17.24 -2.70 20.77
CA ASN A 646 16.43 -3.42 21.73
C ASN A 646 15.65 -2.43 22.62
N PRO A 647 14.34 -2.21 22.40
CA PRO A 647 13.56 -1.25 23.17
C PRO A 647 13.31 -1.67 24.63
N GLY A 648 13.68 -2.89 25.01
CA GLY A 648 13.49 -3.45 26.35
C GLY A 648 12.41 -4.52 26.40
N ILE A 649 12.06 -4.98 27.59
CA ILE A 649 11.13 -6.12 27.79
C ILE A 649 9.64 -5.73 27.70
N LEU A 650 9.30 -4.45 27.63
CA LEU A 650 7.92 -3.94 27.65
C LEU A 650 7.43 -3.40 26.30
N ASP A 651 8.34 -3.17 25.35
CA ASP A 651 8.03 -2.63 24.02
C ASP A 651 8.48 -3.63 22.96
N TRP A 652 7.58 -4.04 22.08
CA TRP A 652 7.86 -5.04 21.04
C TRP A 652 8.23 -4.34 19.75
N CYS A 653 9.32 -4.77 19.12
CA CYS A 653 9.79 -4.20 17.85
C CYS A 653 10.44 -5.28 17.00
N VAL A 654 10.04 -5.36 15.73
CA VAL A 654 10.67 -6.23 14.72
C VAL A 654 12.16 -5.91 14.55
N MET A 655 12.57 -4.66 14.79
CA MET A 655 13.98 -4.21 14.75
C MET A 655 14.84 -4.64 15.94
N SER A 656 14.35 -5.55 16.79
CA SER A 656 15.05 -6.02 17.98
C SER A 656 15.76 -7.35 17.75
N TYR A 657 17.02 -7.44 18.18
CA TYR A 657 17.73 -8.72 18.26
C TYR A 657 17.09 -9.72 19.22
N THR A 658 16.23 -9.27 20.15
CA THR A 658 15.55 -10.13 21.13
C THR A 658 14.14 -10.50 20.70
N TRP A 659 13.42 -9.56 20.09
CA TRP A 659 11.99 -9.71 19.77
C TRP A 659 11.70 -9.84 18.28
N GLY A 660 12.69 -9.59 17.42
CA GLY A 660 12.52 -9.49 15.97
C GLY A 660 11.87 -10.71 15.35
N PHE A 661 12.19 -11.91 15.83
CA PHE A 661 11.59 -13.16 15.36
C PHE A 661 10.17 -13.42 15.86
N PHE A 662 9.66 -12.64 16.81
CA PHE A 662 8.40 -12.93 17.51
C PHE A 662 7.33 -11.87 17.30
N THR A 663 7.63 -10.81 16.54
CA THR A 663 6.69 -9.73 16.32
C THR A 663 6.91 -9.05 14.97
N ASN A 664 5.80 -8.81 14.28
CA ASN A 664 5.72 -7.98 13.07
C ASN A 664 5.35 -6.52 13.36
N ASN A 665 5.44 -6.09 14.64
CA ASN A 665 5.14 -4.71 15.04
C ASN A 665 6.42 -3.87 15.08
N TRP A 666 6.33 -2.62 14.66
CA TRP A 666 7.35 -1.61 14.96
C TRP A 666 7.03 -0.87 16.26
N CYS A 667 8.07 -0.54 17.03
CA CYS A 667 7.94 0.47 18.07
C CYS A 667 7.62 1.84 17.46
N SER A 668 7.20 2.80 18.29
CA SER A 668 6.83 4.15 17.82
C SER A 668 7.96 4.88 17.09
N GLU A 669 9.22 4.65 17.49
CA GLU A 669 10.39 5.26 16.85
C GLU A 669 10.59 4.73 15.43
N CYS A 670 10.66 3.41 15.25
CA CYS A 670 10.78 2.79 13.93
C CYS A 670 9.59 3.14 13.03
N ARG A 671 8.36 3.11 13.56
CA ARG A 671 7.17 3.51 12.82
C ARG A 671 7.28 4.95 12.31
N SER A 672 7.77 5.88 13.14
CA SER A 672 7.97 7.27 12.75
C SER A 672 9.06 7.43 11.69
N ILE A 673 10.15 6.68 11.78
CA ILE A 673 11.25 6.71 10.81
C ILE A 673 10.77 6.20 9.45
N ILE A 674 10.12 5.03 9.41
CA ILE A 674 9.62 4.41 8.17
C ILE A 674 8.56 5.31 7.51
N ALA A 675 7.60 5.81 8.28
CA ALA A 675 6.59 6.73 7.76
C ALA A 675 7.22 8.01 7.16
N SER A 676 8.25 8.56 7.81
CA SER A 676 8.96 9.76 7.32
C SER A 676 9.78 9.49 6.06
N ASN A 677 10.27 8.26 5.91
CA ASN A 677 11.12 7.85 4.80
C ASN A 677 10.39 7.03 3.74
N LYS A 678 9.06 6.90 3.80
CA LYS A 678 8.24 6.16 2.83
C LYS A 678 8.60 6.45 1.36
N TRP A 679 8.96 7.69 1.06
CA TRP A 679 9.27 8.16 -0.30
C TRP A 679 10.77 8.38 -0.55
N ILE A 680 11.64 7.81 0.29
CA ILE A 680 13.09 7.89 0.11
C ILE A 680 13.48 7.31 -1.26
N SER A 681 14.50 7.90 -1.88
CA SER A 681 15.10 7.34 -3.08
C SER A 681 16.19 6.35 -2.68
N PHE A 682 16.13 5.16 -3.27
CA PHE A 682 17.16 4.13 -3.13
C PHE A 682 18.34 4.46 -4.07
N ARG A 683 19.57 4.25 -3.61
CA ARG A 683 20.78 4.66 -4.33
C ARG A 683 21.28 3.64 -5.34
#